data_AF-A0A8H5HDQ5-F1
#
_entry.id   AF-A0A8H5HDQ5-F1
#
_cell.length_a   1.000
_cell.length_b   1.000
_cell.length_c   1.000
_cell.angle_alpha   90.00
_cell.angle_beta   90.00
_cell.angle_gamma   90.00
#
_symmetry.space_group_name_H-M   'P 1'
#
loop_
_entity.id
_entity.type
_entity.pdbx_description
1 polymer ?
#
loop_
_entity_poly.entity_id
_entity_poly.type
_entity_poly.pdbx_seq_one_letter_code
_entity_poly.pdbx_strand_id
1 'polypeptide(L)'
;MYHLVSGTSTTHWLYNDPSPVYDSLELSNESLLNYVKDGKFGAAERLRLQLVEHGIEIRPHPAYEQAAIANLAWSDMEQCVNNFTNWFSLIPEYDKNNPPIYPGPFKDTRHVLMHAGSPSARLPLILRFGVISASKGYLQPMFHEILPILIRFASAEVGANWLHEMERAVVQYQSTANPREAAETARRYRAYGVEICCEAGWLDYAMSIVQLERDFTLPTRTYKLLIKLLQDAGRSDDIETIQNFFNFDASQSRSVGLGVFIPPPFRLGPLRPPGNHLAVSDEAPQALPFTASMEHQPPRIYTLAVQDAFKRNITRRNVAIQLRFFKRWLSNKSCPDSVQIIRFLSDYRIVGGSQRIITWLRHRALSASPYCGMAWMKAELRYHNVERNYTEILRLYRTYLDTASTSTLPGIFPSILTRLAKQHRLPTAPSPAARARARALPKPALRDRWLVLKPMIRLATGLPRPLATLQALYASYRTATAGVETFNREANEVLAAFVVAFGECASPDDAVRVLKDTGETPYLRQVETLAGVLARAGRVEEAMGLLRRIERGAEGRGRGGGEGMRVKGYDGKVSVAVPRLTTYGRVIEGFAEAGLLEPALEVERMMKRRFKYGYGLNRKLDEAMRGLWALEMDQALKQVR
;
A
#
# COMPACT_ATOMS: atom_id res chain seq x y z
N MET A 1 34.97 29.01 19.23
CA MET A 1 35.15 28.20 20.46
C MET A 1 33.86 27.43 20.66
N TYR A 2 33.71 26.29 19.97
CA TYR A 2 32.49 25.47 19.99
C TYR A 2 32.81 24.15 20.69
N HIS A 3 32.11 23.87 21.79
CA HIS A 3 32.15 22.58 22.45
C HIS A 3 31.44 21.54 21.58
N LEU A 4 32.22 20.63 20.97
CA LEU A 4 31.74 19.41 20.35
C LEU A 4 31.30 18.45 21.47
N VAL A 5 29.99 18.24 21.57
CA VAL A 5 29.37 17.22 22.41
C VAL A 5 29.70 15.85 21.82
N SER A 6 30.67 15.15 22.42
CA SER A 6 30.98 13.75 22.12
C SER A 6 29.98 12.84 22.84
N GLY A 7 28.80 12.68 22.26
CA GLY A 7 27.86 11.61 22.60
C GLY A 7 27.73 10.68 21.40
N THR A 8 27.91 9.38 21.61
CA THR A 8 27.77 8.33 20.59
C THR A 8 26.35 8.31 20.00
N SER A 9 26.11 9.16 19.01
CA SER A 9 24.83 9.24 18.30
C SER A 9 24.87 8.37 17.04
N THR A 10 23.82 7.58 16.84
CA THR A 10 23.56 6.74 15.65
C THR A 10 23.44 7.53 14.34
N THR A 11 23.66 8.86 14.38
CA THR A 11 23.71 9.78 13.25
C THR A 11 25.10 9.96 12.64
N HIS A 12 26.11 9.21 13.11
CA HIS A 12 27.48 9.28 12.61
C HIS A 12 27.57 9.19 11.08
N TRP A 13 26.75 8.35 10.43
CA TRP A 13 26.72 8.21 8.97
C TRP A 13 26.20 9.44 8.20
N LEU A 14 25.41 10.31 8.85
CA LEU A 14 24.95 11.56 8.24
C LEU A 14 26.06 12.60 8.15
N TYR A 15 27.09 12.52 8.99
CA TYR A 15 28.20 13.49 9.01
C TYR A 15 29.53 12.92 8.54
N ASN A 16 29.62 11.60 8.40
CA ASN A 16 30.83 10.87 8.02
C ASN A 16 31.16 10.80 6.53
N ASP A 17 30.53 11.60 5.67
CA ASP A 17 31.10 11.78 4.33
C ASP A 17 32.44 12.51 4.50
N PRO A 18 33.59 11.81 4.41
CA PRO A 18 34.89 12.38 4.73
C PRO A 18 35.40 13.23 3.57
N SER A 19 34.54 13.50 2.56
CA SER A 19 34.79 14.48 1.53
C SER A 19 35.29 15.75 2.20
N PRO A 20 36.59 16.09 2.07
CA PRO A 20 37.14 17.26 2.73
C PRO A 20 36.30 18.45 2.27
N VAL A 21 35.96 19.31 3.23
CA VAL A 21 35.40 20.62 2.94
C VAL A 21 36.50 21.34 2.17
N TYR A 22 36.51 21.19 0.84
CA TYR A 22 37.40 21.94 -0.02
C TYR A 22 37.03 23.41 0.18
N ASP A 23 38.00 24.23 0.57
CA ASP A 23 37.86 25.69 0.73
C ASP A 23 37.37 26.42 -0.54
N SER A 24 37.19 25.70 -1.65
CA SER A 24 36.66 26.19 -2.93
C SER A 24 35.32 25.56 -3.34
N LEU A 25 34.50 25.08 -2.39
CA LEU A 25 33.14 24.65 -2.69
C LEU A 25 32.33 25.85 -3.18
N GLU A 26 31.95 25.85 -4.46
CA GLU A 26 31.05 26.84 -5.02
C GLU A 26 29.73 26.84 -4.22
N LEU A 27 29.53 27.89 -3.44
CA LEU A 27 28.31 28.14 -2.66
C LEU A 27 27.15 28.44 -3.63
N SER A 28 26.61 27.40 -4.25
CA SER A 28 25.57 27.50 -5.26
C SER A 28 24.37 26.61 -4.96
N ASN A 29 23.20 27.07 -5.40
CA ASN A 29 21.96 26.29 -5.34
C ASN A 29 22.05 24.98 -6.15
N GLU A 30 22.83 24.98 -7.24
CA GLU A 30 23.04 23.80 -8.08
C GLU A 30 23.84 22.72 -7.34
N SER A 31 24.90 23.11 -6.64
CA SER A 31 25.67 22.22 -5.76
C SER A 31 24.79 21.60 -4.67
N LEU A 32 23.96 22.42 -4.01
CA LEU A 32 23.01 21.94 -3.00
C LEU A 32 22.03 20.91 -3.58
N LEU A 33 21.46 21.21 -4.74
CA LEU A 33 20.52 20.32 -5.41
C LEU A 33 21.18 19.01 -5.84
N ASN A 34 22.41 19.07 -6.35
CA ASN A 34 23.17 17.90 -6.75
C ASN A 34 23.48 16.99 -5.56
N TYR A 35 23.91 17.55 -4.42
CA TYR A 35 24.11 16.75 -3.21
C TYR A 35 22.85 16.03 -2.74
N VAL A 36 21.69 16.67 -2.83
CA VAL A 36 20.40 16.06 -2.47
C VAL A 36 20.03 14.95 -3.45
N LYS A 37 20.18 15.19 -4.76
CA LYS A 37 19.93 14.18 -5.81
C LYS A 37 20.86 12.97 -5.72
N ASP A 38 22.10 13.18 -5.29
CA ASP A 38 23.09 12.14 -5.08
C ASP A 38 22.90 11.37 -3.75
N GLY A 39 21.92 11.78 -2.92
CA GLY A 39 21.66 11.17 -1.61
C GLY A 39 22.71 11.51 -0.54
N LYS A 40 23.55 12.53 -0.78
CA LYS A 40 24.60 13.02 0.13
C LYS A 40 24.04 14.06 1.11
N PHE A 41 23.04 13.66 1.91
CA PHE A 41 22.27 14.59 2.75
C PHE A 41 23.10 15.32 3.82
N GLY A 42 24.17 14.70 4.30
CA GLY A 42 25.12 15.33 5.22
C GLY A 42 25.83 16.54 4.65
N ALA A 43 26.41 16.37 3.45
CA ALA A 43 27.05 17.46 2.72
C ALA A 43 26.03 18.53 2.32
N ALA A 44 24.84 18.09 1.90
CA ALA A 44 23.74 19.00 1.59
C ALA A 44 23.35 19.89 2.79
N GLU A 45 23.26 19.33 4.00
CA GLU A 45 22.91 20.12 5.20
C GLU A 45 24.00 21.14 5.56
N ARG A 46 25.28 20.76 5.47
CA ARG A 46 26.38 21.71 5.69
C ARG A 46 26.34 22.86 4.69
N LEU A 47 26.17 22.55 3.40
CA LEU A 47 26.07 23.57 2.36
C LEU A 47 24.81 24.44 2.55
N ARG A 48 23.67 23.85 2.94
CA ARG A 48 22.44 24.59 3.26
C ARG A 48 22.68 25.62 4.36
N LEU A 49 23.36 25.24 5.44
CA LEU A 49 23.71 26.14 6.53
C LEU A 49 24.64 27.26 6.07
N GLN A 50 25.67 26.94 5.26
CA GLN A 50 26.58 27.94 4.70
C GLN A 50 25.85 28.93 3.78
N LEU A 51 24.94 28.46 2.90
CA LEU A 51 24.13 29.31 2.04
C LEU A 51 23.27 30.28 2.87
N VAL A 52 22.63 29.78 3.94
CA VAL A 52 21.84 30.63 4.86
C VAL A 52 22.71 31.63 5.61
N GLU A 53 23.89 31.21 6.10
CA GLU A 53 24.85 32.08 6.81
C GLU A 53 25.36 33.22 5.93
N HIS A 54 25.56 32.97 4.63
CA HIS A 54 25.97 33.97 3.65
C HIS A 54 24.79 34.77 3.06
N GLY A 55 23.56 34.56 3.55
CA GLY A 55 22.37 35.26 3.06
C GLY A 55 21.97 34.90 1.62
N ILE A 56 22.44 33.76 1.10
CA ILE A 56 22.10 33.28 -0.23
C ILE A 56 20.73 32.60 -0.17
N GLU A 57 19.76 33.16 -0.89
CA GLU A 57 18.42 32.58 -0.99
C GLU A 57 18.47 31.20 -1.66
N ILE A 58 17.93 30.20 -0.97
CA ILE A 58 17.85 28.84 -1.48
C ILE A 58 16.61 28.71 -2.37
N ARG A 59 16.82 28.41 -3.66
CA ARG A 59 15.74 28.26 -4.64
C ARG A 59 14.91 27.01 -4.33
N PRO A 60 13.57 27.12 -4.21
CA PRO A 60 12.74 25.97 -3.92
C PRO A 60 12.85 24.87 -4.98
N HIS A 61 12.89 23.60 -4.55
CA HIS A 61 12.96 22.46 -5.48
C HIS A 61 12.30 21.18 -4.89
N PRO A 62 11.54 20.38 -5.68
CA PRO A 62 10.84 19.20 -5.16
C PRO A 62 11.77 18.13 -4.56
N ALA A 63 13.00 18.02 -5.06
CA ALA A 63 14.00 17.07 -4.56
C ALA A 63 14.31 17.21 -3.06
N TYR A 64 14.08 18.39 -2.47
CA TYR A 64 14.27 18.60 -1.03
C TYR A 64 13.32 17.79 -0.16
N GLU A 65 12.25 17.20 -0.72
CA GLU A 65 11.46 16.16 -0.05
C GLU A 65 12.35 15.00 0.42
N GLN A 66 13.30 14.54 -0.41
CA GLN A 66 14.16 13.41 -0.07
C GLN A 66 15.09 13.74 1.11
N ALA A 67 15.61 14.96 1.16
CA ALA A 67 16.41 15.44 2.28
C ALA A 67 15.57 15.55 3.57
N ALA A 68 14.32 16.00 3.47
CA ALA A 68 13.39 16.01 4.60
C ALA A 68 13.13 14.58 5.12
N ILE A 69 12.87 13.61 4.25
CA ILE A 69 12.66 12.20 4.62
C ILE A 69 13.91 11.59 5.27
N ALA A 70 15.11 11.90 4.76
CA ALA A 70 16.36 11.37 5.32
C ALA A 70 16.58 11.83 6.78
N ASN A 71 16.13 13.04 7.12
CA ASN A 71 16.19 13.57 8.48
C ASN A 71 15.24 12.85 9.46
N LEU A 72 14.35 11.97 8.99
CA LEU A 72 13.48 11.18 9.86
C LEU A 72 14.19 10.02 10.56
N ALA A 73 15.45 9.76 10.21
CA ALA A 73 16.29 8.74 10.84
C ALA A 73 16.92 9.19 12.16
N TRP A 74 16.81 10.47 12.53
CA TRP A 74 17.38 11.01 13.76
C TRP A 74 16.65 10.48 14.99
N SER A 75 17.41 10.18 16.04
CA SER A 75 16.87 9.70 17.33
C SER A 75 16.22 10.80 18.15
N ASP A 76 16.77 12.02 18.09
CA ASP A 76 16.20 13.19 18.73
C ASP A 76 15.02 13.75 17.93
N MET A 77 13.84 13.74 18.55
CA MET A 77 12.60 14.17 17.93
C MET A 77 12.57 15.68 17.67
N GLU A 78 13.17 16.50 18.55
CA GLU A 78 13.16 17.95 18.39
C GLU A 78 14.01 18.36 17.20
N GLN A 79 15.24 17.83 17.13
CA GLN A 79 16.13 18.03 16.00
C GLN A 79 15.55 17.46 14.70
N CYS A 80 14.87 16.30 14.76
CA CYS A 80 14.15 15.73 13.63
C CYS A 80 13.07 16.69 13.09
N VAL A 81 12.23 17.25 13.96
CA VAL A 81 11.18 18.21 13.59
C VAL A 81 11.78 19.48 12.99
N ASN A 82 12.86 20.00 13.56
CA ASN A 82 13.54 21.20 13.07
C ASN A 82 14.18 20.98 11.70
N ASN A 83 14.97 19.91 11.53
CA ASN A 83 15.61 19.60 10.26
C ASN A 83 14.58 19.27 9.17
N PHE A 84 13.54 18.50 9.52
CA PHE A 84 12.44 18.22 8.60
C PHE A 84 11.76 19.53 8.18
N THR A 85 11.45 20.42 9.12
CA THR A 85 10.83 21.72 8.82
C THR A 85 11.69 22.54 7.88
N ASN A 86 12.99 22.64 8.16
CA ASN A 86 13.92 23.41 7.34
C ASN A 86 13.95 22.90 5.90
N TRP A 87 14.15 21.61 5.70
CA TRP A 87 14.19 21.01 4.35
C TRP A 87 12.84 21.06 3.64
N PHE A 88 11.76 20.71 4.34
CA PHE A 88 10.43 20.62 3.74
C PHE A 88 9.88 22.00 3.38
N SER A 89 10.31 23.07 4.07
CA SER A 89 9.98 24.46 3.71
C SER A 89 10.57 24.92 2.38
N LEU A 90 11.64 24.26 1.90
CA LEU A 90 12.29 24.53 0.61
C LEU A 90 11.57 23.86 -0.57
N ILE A 91 10.48 23.13 -0.33
CA ILE A 91 9.66 22.60 -1.41
C ILE A 91 8.89 23.76 -2.08
N PRO A 92 8.74 23.75 -3.42
CA PRO A 92 7.97 24.76 -4.14
C PRO A 92 6.53 24.84 -3.65
N GLU A 93 5.89 25.98 -3.88
CA GLU A 93 4.45 26.13 -3.67
C GLU A 93 3.65 25.36 -4.72
N TYR A 94 2.39 25.05 -4.40
CA TYR A 94 1.48 24.37 -5.30
C TYR A 94 1.11 25.28 -6.48
N ASP A 95 1.54 24.91 -7.68
CA ASP A 95 1.11 25.58 -8.89
C ASP A 95 -0.26 25.04 -9.35
N LYS A 96 -1.30 25.88 -9.30
CA LYS A 96 -2.65 25.53 -9.78
C LYS A 96 -2.67 25.27 -11.30
N ASN A 97 -1.78 25.90 -12.05
CA ASN A 97 -1.69 25.77 -13.51
C ASN A 97 -0.91 24.53 -13.93
N ASN A 98 0.00 24.08 -13.08
CA ASN A 98 0.81 22.88 -13.31
C ASN A 98 0.76 21.95 -12.09
N PRO A 99 -0.41 21.33 -11.81
CA PRO A 99 -0.54 20.46 -10.66
C PRO A 99 0.41 19.25 -10.81
N PRO A 100 1.11 18.83 -9.75
CA PRO A 100 2.04 17.71 -9.81
C PRO A 100 1.33 16.43 -10.29
N ILE A 101 1.89 15.79 -11.32
CA ILE A 101 1.32 14.58 -11.93
C ILE A 101 1.43 13.40 -10.95
N TYR A 102 0.31 12.69 -10.78
CA TYR A 102 0.06 11.63 -9.78
C TYR A 102 1.15 10.54 -9.68
N PRO A 103 1.40 9.94 -8.48
CA PRO A 103 0.42 9.39 -7.52
C PRO A 103 -0.03 10.30 -6.35
N GLY A 104 0.17 11.62 -6.45
CA GLY A 104 -0.24 12.63 -5.48
C GLY A 104 0.99 13.23 -4.78
N PRO A 105 0.88 14.44 -4.20
CA PRO A 105 2.02 15.10 -3.59
C PRO A 105 2.54 14.28 -2.41
N PHE A 106 3.86 14.29 -2.26
CA PHE A 106 4.61 13.78 -1.11
C PHE A 106 4.31 12.33 -0.72
N LYS A 107 4.13 11.45 -1.72
CA LYS A 107 3.76 10.04 -1.49
C LYS A 107 4.70 9.35 -0.51
N ASP A 108 6.00 9.56 -0.65
CA ASP A 108 7.00 8.90 0.18
C ASP A 108 6.99 9.48 1.60
N THR A 109 6.93 10.81 1.73
CA THR A 109 6.77 11.47 3.05
C THR A 109 5.53 10.98 3.78
N ARG A 110 4.36 10.95 3.11
CA ARG A 110 3.12 10.44 3.70
C ARG A 110 3.23 8.99 4.11
N HIS A 111 3.83 8.16 3.26
CA HIS A 111 4.05 6.75 3.60
C HIS A 111 4.89 6.61 4.87
N VAL A 112 6.01 7.33 4.96
CA VAL A 112 6.89 7.27 6.12
C VAL A 112 6.22 7.82 7.38
N LEU A 113 5.52 8.96 7.29
CA LEU A 113 4.93 9.62 8.46
C LEU A 113 3.65 8.93 8.95
N MET A 114 2.76 8.55 8.05
CA MET A 114 1.38 8.19 8.38
C MET A 114 1.10 6.69 8.28
N HIS A 115 1.84 5.96 7.46
CA HIS A 115 1.58 4.56 7.17
C HIS A 115 2.63 3.61 7.76
N ALA A 116 3.89 4.02 7.77
CA ALA A 116 5.00 3.25 8.32
C ALA A 116 5.21 3.58 9.81
N GLY A 117 5.56 2.56 10.60
CA GLY A 117 5.91 2.73 12.02
C GLY A 117 4.72 3.05 12.93
N SER A 118 4.97 3.90 13.95
CA SER A 118 3.97 4.32 14.95
C SER A 118 3.61 5.79 14.76
N PRO A 119 2.46 6.12 14.12
CA PRO A 119 2.06 7.50 13.88
C PRO A 119 1.94 8.36 15.15
N SER A 120 1.57 7.75 16.28
CA SER A 120 1.46 8.47 17.56
C SER A 120 2.81 8.99 18.05
N ALA A 121 3.89 8.24 17.85
CA ALA A 121 5.25 8.65 18.23
C ALA A 121 5.80 9.76 17.31
N ARG A 122 5.20 9.93 16.13
CA ARG A 122 5.57 10.94 15.13
C ARG A 122 4.55 12.08 15.04
N LEU A 123 3.64 12.18 16.01
CA LEU A 123 2.55 13.15 15.96
C LEU A 123 3.05 14.60 15.76
N PRO A 124 4.05 15.11 16.50
CA PRO A 124 4.53 16.50 16.30
C PRO A 124 4.99 16.76 14.85
N LEU A 125 5.65 15.78 14.26
CA LEU A 125 6.16 15.84 12.89
C LEU A 125 5.05 15.76 11.83
N ILE A 126 4.03 14.91 12.04
CA ILE A 126 2.84 14.82 11.18
C ILE A 126 2.08 16.14 11.18
N LEU A 127 1.91 16.74 12.36
CA LEU A 127 1.24 18.03 12.51
C LEU A 127 2.04 19.14 11.83
N ARG A 128 3.36 19.19 12.05
CA ARG A 128 4.23 20.16 11.41
C ARG A 128 4.23 20.03 9.87
N PHE A 129 4.28 18.80 9.36
CA PHE A 129 4.12 18.50 7.94
C PHE A 129 2.79 19.03 7.39
N GLY A 130 1.70 18.90 8.14
CA GLY A 130 0.39 19.46 7.79
C GLY A 130 0.39 20.97 7.65
N VAL A 131 1.00 21.69 8.59
CA VAL A 131 1.08 23.16 8.57
C VAL A 131 1.94 23.65 7.40
N ILE A 132 3.10 23.04 7.17
CA ILE A 132 3.96 23.43 6.02
C ILE A 132 3.26 23.09 4.69
N SER A 133 2.60 21.94 4.61
CA SER A 133 1.81 21.59 3.42
C SER A 133 0.69 22.60 3.17
N ALA A 134 0.05 23.11 4.23
CA ALA A 134 -0.94 24.18 4.14
C ALA A 134 -0.37 25.51 3.66
N SER A 135 0.77 25.94 4.19
CA SER A 135 1.43 27.19 3.77
C SER A 135 1.92 27.14 2.33
N LYS A 136 2.04 25.95 1.75
CA LYS A 136 2.47 25.72 0.36
C LYS A 136 1.31 25.36 -0.57
N GLY A 137 0.06 25.35 -0.10
CA GLY A 137 -1.11 25.05 -0.94
C GLY A 137 -1.41 23.56 -1.18
N TYR A 138 -0.70 22.64 -0.52
CA TYR A 138 -0.89 21.19 -0.64
C TYR A 138 -1.86 20.58 0.38
N LEU A 139 -2.62 21.39 1.12
CA LEU A 139 -3.41 20.88 2.24
C LEU A 139 -4.48 19.87 1.83
N GLN A 140 -5.21 20.12 0.76
CA GLN A 140 -6.39 19.32 0.40
C GLN A 140 -6.12 17.80 0.35
N PRO A 141 -5.08 17.30 -0.35
CA PRO A 141 -4.78 15.86 -0.34
C PRO A 141 -4.27 15.36 1.03
N MET A 142 -3.68 16.22 1.86
CA MET A 142 -3.07 15.82 3.15
C MET A 142 -4.09 15.81 4.29
N PHE A 143 -5.07 16.70 4.24
CA PHE A 143 -6.02 16.95 5.31
C PHE A 143 -6.77 15.69 5.72
N HIS A 144 -7.22 14.89 4.75
CA HIS A 144 -7.96 13.66 5.00
C HIS A 144 -7.13 12.54 5.63
N GLU A 145 -5.81 12.59 5.53
CA GLU A 145 -4.91 11.59 6.12
C GLU A 145 -4.41 12.02 7.50
N ILE A 146 -4.16 13.32 7.69
CA ILE A 146 -3.74 13.89 8.98
C ILE A 146 -4.90 13.84 9.98
N LEU A 147 -6.12 14.15 9.54
CA LEU A 147 -7.25 14.35 10.45
C LEU A 147 -7.56 13.12 11.33
N PRO A 148 -7.65 11.88 10.81
CA PRO A 148 -7.88 10.70 11.65
C PRO A 148 -6.75 10.43 12.66
N ILE A 149 -5.52 10.85 12.35
CA ILE A 149 -4.36 10.72 13.24
C ILE A 149 -4.46 11.77 14.34
N LEU A 150 -4.76 13.02 13.98
CA LEU A 150 -4.96 14.12 14.91
C LEU A 150 -6.05 13.78 15.94
N ILE A 151 -7.27 13.46 15.49
CA ILE A 151 -8.41 13.13 16.36
C ILE A 151 -8.08 11.97 17.31
N ARG A 152 -7.30 11.00 16.83
CA ARG A 152 -7.02 9.78 17.58
C ARG A 152 -5.90 9.93 18.62
N PHE A 153 -4.90 10.76 18.34
CA PHE A 153 -3.66 10.77 19.11
C PHE A 153 -3.33 12.11 19.77
N ALA A 154 -3.92 13.22 19.34
CA ALA A 154 -3.67 14.54 19.94
C ALA A 154 -4.56 14.78 21.17
N SER A 155 -4.06 15.59 22.10
CA SER A 155 -4.91 16.24 23.10
C SER A 155 -5.74 17.33 22.45
N ALA A 156 -6.82 17.75 23.13
CA ALA A 156 -7.69 18.82 22.65
C ALA A 156 -6.93 20.13 22.41
N GLU A 157 -6.01 20.48 23.31
CA GLU A 157 -5.15 21.66 23.20
C GLU A 157 -4.24 21.60 21.97
N VAL A 158 -3.50 20.49 21.78
CA VAL A 158 -2.60 20.31 20.64
C VAL A 158 -3.38 20.34 19.33
N GLY A 159 -4.55 19.71 19.29
CA GLY A 159 -5.39 19.69 18.10
C GLY A 159 -5.99 21.05 17.76
N ALA A 160 -6.46 21.81 18.75
CA ALA A 160 -6.97 23.16 18.53
C ALA A 160 -5.88 24.12 18.07
N ASN A 161 -4.70 24.09 18.70
CA ASN A 161 -3.56 24.90 18.29
C ASN A 161 -3.15 24.58 16.84
N TRP A 162 -3.09 23.29 16.48
CA TRP A 162 -2.79 22.90 15.12
C TRP A 162 -3.84 23.37 14.10
N LEU A 163 -5.14 23.27 14.43
CA LEU A 163 -6.21 23.77 13.56
C LEU A 163 -6.07 25.27 13.28
N HIS A 164 -5.70 26.04 14.31
CA HIS A 164 -5.46 27.48 14.18
C HIS A 164 -4.21 27.79 13.34
N GLU A 165 -3.10 27.09 13.58
CA GLU A 165 -1.88 27.23 12.76
C GLU A 165 -2.12 26.85 11.30
N MET A 166 -2.87 25.77 11.07
CA MET A 166 -3.25 25.30 9.75
C MET A 166 -4.13 26.33 9.04
N GLU A 167 -5.18 26.85 9.68
CA GLU A 167 -6.03 27.92 9.12
C GLU A 167 -5.17 29.12 8.70
N ARG A 168 -4.31 29.60 9.60
CA ARG A 168 -3.42 30.72 9.33
C ARG A 168 -2.51 30.46 8.13
N ALA A 169 -1.93 29.27 8.06
CA ALA A 169 -1.05 28.86 6.96
C ALA A 169 -1.77 28.82 5.60
N VAL A 170 -2.99 28.25 5.55
CA VAL A 170 -3.77 28.22 4.31
C VAL A 170 -4.19 29.64 3.90
N VAL A 171 -4.62 30.46 4.85
CA VAL A 171 -5.04 31.84 4.58
C VAL A 171 -3.87 32.67 4.06
N GLN A 172 -2.67 32.50 4.62
CA GLN A 172 -1.45 33.16 4.15
C GLN A 172 -1.07 32.74 2.71
N TYR A 173 -1.15 31.44 2.42
CA TYR A 173 -0.95 30.96 1.05
C TYR A 173 -1.98 31.58 0.10
N GLN A 174 -3.25 31.54 0.48
CA GLN A 174 -4.35 32.03 -0.33
C GLN A 174 -4.30 33.56 -0.50
N SER A 175 -3.87 34.32 0.51
CA SER A 175 -3.71 35.78 0.39
C SER A 175 -2.65 36.16 -0.62
N THR A 176 -1.60 35.33 -0.76
CA THR A 176 -0.54 35.52 -1.76
C THR A 176 -1.01 35.07 -3.13
N ALA A 177 -1.64 33.89 -3.24
CA ALA A 177 -2.02 33.29 -4.52
C ALA A 177 -3.31 33.87 -5.14
N ASN A 178 -4.33 34.17 -4.33
CA ASN A 178 -5.58 34.81 -4.76
C ASN A 178 -6.27 35.52 -3.57
N PRO A 179 -5.93 36.81 -3.32
CA PRO A 179 -6.39 37.58 -2.18
C PRO A 179 -7.91 37.61 -1.99
N ARG A 180 -8.68 37.57 -3.09
CA ARG A 180 -10.15 37.65 -3.06
C ARG A 180 -10.79 36.45 -2.36
N GLU A 181 -10.12 35.30 -2.39
CA GLU A 181 -10.58 34.05 -1.78
C GLU A 181 -10.05 33.82 -0.36
N ALA A 182 -9.15 34.68 0.14
CA ALA A 182 -8.51 34.48 1.44
C ALA A 182 -9.51 34.52 2.61
N ALA A 183 -10.43 35.50 2.60
CA ALA A 183 -11.48 35.62 3.62
C ALA A 183 -12.46 34.42 3.59
N GLU A 184 -12.82 33.96 2.40
CA GLU A 184 -13.70 32.79 2.25
C GLU A 184 -13.01 31.50 2.68
N THR A 185 -11.72 31.39 2.40
CA THR A 185 -10.86 30.29 2.86
C THR A 185 -10.77 30.27 4.38
N ALA A 186 -10.56 31.41 5.03
CA ALA A 186 -10.57 31.53 6.49
C ALA A 186 -11.88 31.00 7.08
N ARG A 187 -13.03 31.50 6.58
CA ARG A 187 -14.36 31.04 7.01
C ARG A 187 -14.53 29.52 6.86
N ARG A 188 -14.12 28.97 5.72
CA ARG A 188 -14.24 27.54 5.43
C ARG A 188 -13.42 26.68 6.39
N TYR A 189 -12.14 27.01 6.58
CA TYR A 189 -11.26 26.21 7.44
C TYR A 189 -11.58 26.37 8.92
N ARG A 190 -12.11 27.53 9.33
CA ARG A 190 -12.65 27.71 10.68
C ARG A 190 -13.89 26.86 10.93
N ALA A 191 -14.81 26.80 9.97
CA ALA A 191 -15.96 25.90 10.05
C ALA A 191 -15.51 24.43 10.15
N TYR A 192 -14.50 24.03 9.38
CA TYR A 192 -13.88 22.71 9.55
C TYR A 192 -13.24 22.51 10.91
N GLY A 193 -12.57 23.52 11.48
CA GLY A 193 -12.05 23.47 12.84
C GLY A 193 -13.13 23.14 13.86
N VAL A 194 -14.29 23.80 13.78
CA VAL A 194 -15.45 23.52 14.64
C VAL A 194 -15.97 22.09 14.44
N GLU A 195 -16.15 21.64 13.19
CA GLU A 195 -16.61 20.27 12.89
C GLU A 195 -15.65 19.21 13.43
N ILE A 196 -14.35 19.45 13.35
CA ILE A 196 -13.30 18.54 13.82
C ILE A 196 -13.29 18.48 15.35
N CYS A 197 -13.35 19.63 16.02
CA CYS A 197 -13.47 19.69 17.47
C CYS A 197 -14.73 18.94 17.94
N CYS A 198 -15.85 19.09 17.22
CA CYS A 198 -17.07 18.34 17.47
C CYS A 198 -16.88 16.82 17.32
N GLU A 199 -16.27 16.36 16.22
CA GLU A 199 -16.01 14.94 15.98
C GLU A 199 -15.07 14.32 17.03
N ALA A 200 -14.10 15.10 17.50
CA ALA A 200 -13.14 14.67 18.51
C ALA A 200 -13.66 14.79 19.96
N GLY A 201 -14.81 15.43 20.17
CA GLY A 201 -15.37 15.71 21.49
C GLY A 201 -14.70 16.86 22.25
N TRP A 202 -13.98 17.74 21.54
CA TRP A 202 -13.29 18.91 22.09
C TRP A 202 -14.22 20.14 22.13
N LEU A 203 -15.35 20.02 22.82
CA LEU A 203 -16.43 21.00 22.75
C LEU A 203 -16.02 22.39 23.26
N ASP A 204 -15.14 22.50 24.26
CA ASP A 204 -14.62 23.79 24.75
C ASP A 204 -13.86 24.56 23.65
N TYR A 205 -13.08 23.86 22.85
CA TYR A 205 -12.34 24.46 21.74
C TYR A 205 -13.23 24.74 20.53
N ALA A 206 -14.28 23.95 20.32
CA ALA A 206 -15.29 24.29 19.33
C ALA A 206 -15.96 25.63 19.69
N MET A 207 -16.29 25.84 20.96
CA MET A 207 -16.85 27.10 21.46
C MET A 207 -15.87 28.26 21.34
N SER A 208 -14.60 28.07 21.72
CA SER A 208 -13.60 29.15 21.63
C SER A 208 -13.38 29.62 20.19
N ILE A 209 -13.37 28.70 19.21
CA ILE A 209 -13.27 29.04 17.78
C ILE A 209 -14.48 29.87 17.32
N VAL A 210 -15.69 29.52 17.76
CA VAL A 210 -16.91 30.25 17.41
C VAL A 210 -16.93 31.65 18.04
N GLN A 211 -16.46 31.79 19.27
CA GLN A 211 -16.45 33.05 20.01
C GLN A 211 -15.33 34.01 19.55
N LEU A 212 -14.28 33.51 18.89
CA LEU A 212 -13.11 34.30 18.50
C LEU A 212 -13.45 35.44 17.51
N GLU A 213 -14.44 35.25 16.63
CA GLU A 213 -14.84 36.26 15.64
C GLU A 213 -16.36 36.45 15.59
N ARG A 214 -16.82 37.67 15.91
CA ARG A 214 -18.24 38.03 15.90
C ARG A 214 -18.91 37.94 14.53
N ASP A 215 -18.15 38.12 13.46
CA ASP A 215 -18.68 38.15 12.09
C ASP A 215 -18.63 36.76 11.40
N PHE A 216 -18.23 35.72 12.14
CA PHE A 216 -18.10 34.37 11.60
C PHE A 216 -19.46 33.69 11.47
N THR A 217 -19.97 33.53 10.25
CA THR A 217 -21.19 32.78 9.98
C THR A 217 -20.92 31.28 9.86
N LEU A 218 -21.47 30.49 10.80
CA LEU A 218 -21.38 29.03 10.75
C LEU A 218 -22.28 28.46 9.64
N PRO A 219 -21.79 27.51 8.82
CA PRO A 219 -22.66 26.74 7.95
C PRO A 219 -23.77 26.05 8.76
N THR A 220 -25.01 26.07 8.26
CA THR A 220 -26.18 25.53 8.97
C THR A 220 -25.98 24.08 9.44
N ARG A 221 -25.23 23.29 8.67
CA ARG A 221 -24.87 21.91 9.03
C ARG A 221 -23.97 21.87 10.28
N THR A 222 -22.92 22.67 10.30
CA THR A 222 -21.96 22.76 11.40
C THR A 222 -22.64 23.29 12.66
N TYR A 223 -23.48 24.33 12.53
CA TYR A 223 -24.31 24.85 13.61
C TYR A 223 -25.19 23.77 14.24
N LYS A 224 -25.96 23.03 13.42
CA LYS A 224 -26.83 21.94 13.90
C LYS A 224 -26.06 20.82 14.58
N LEU A 225 -24.85 20.51 14.08
CA LEU A 225 -23.98 19.51 14.70
C LEU A 225 -23.51 19.96 16.08
N LEU A 226 -23.01 21.20 16.19
CA LEU A 226 -22.51 21.77 17.44
C LEU A 226 -23.62 21.87 18.50
N ILE A 227 -24.77 22.44 18.15
CA ILE A 227 -25.92 22.54 19.07
C ILE A 227 -26.34 21.17 19.58
N LYS A 228 -26.44 20.18 18.69
CA LYS A 228 -26.81 18.82 19.10
C LYS A 228 -25.80 18.24 20.10
N LEU A 229 -24.50 18.39 19.84
CA LEU A 229 -23.47 17.82 20.72
C LEU A 229 -23.39 18.56 22.07
N LEU A 230 -23.63 19.87 22.11
CA LEU A 230 -23.75 20.63 23.36
C LEU A 230 -24.99 20.21 24.15
N GLN A 231 -26.12 19.96 23.48
CA GLN A 231 -27.33 19.41 24.10
C GLN A 231 -27.08 18.03 24.71
N ASP A 232 -26.46 17.13 23.94
CA ASP A 232 -26.10 15.79 24.38
C ASP A 232 -25.11 15.82 25.58
N ALA A 233 -24.30 16.88 25.69
CA ALA A 233 -23.37 17.11 26.80
C ALA A 233 -23.96 17.89 27.98
N GLY A 234 -25.21 18.35 27.91
CA GLY A 234 -25.87 19.13 28.96
C GLY A 234 -25.34 20.56 29.13
N ARG A 235 -24.74 21.15 28.10
CA ARG A 235 -24.13 22.50 28.12
C ARG A 235 -25.13 23.58 27.66
N SER A 236 -26.13 23.88 28.48
CA SER A 236 -27.19 24.87 28.18
C SER A 236 -26.67 26.27 27.91
N ASP A 237 -25.70 26.73 28.70
CA ASP A 237 -25.21 28.11 28.68
C ASP A 237 -24.46 28.41 27.36
N ASP A 238 -23.74 27.42 26.83
CA ASP A 238 -23.07 27.50 25.54
C ASP A 238 -24.07 27.50 24.37
N ILE A 239 -25.18 26.79 24.50
CA ILE A 239 -26.27 26.80 23.51
C ILE A 239 -26.90 28.18 23.44
N GLU A 240 -27.23 28.76 24.60
CA GLU A 240 -27.78 30.12 24.68
C GLU A 240 -26.78 31.13 24.11
N THR A 241 -25.49 30.99 24.43
CA THR A 241 -24.42 31.82 23.87
C THR A 241 -24.40 31.75 22.35
N ILE A 242 -24.39 30.54 21.76
CA ILE A 242 -24.43 30.36 20.29
C ILE A 242 -25.72 30.95 19.72
N GLN A 243 -26.88 30.69 20.31
CA GLN A 243 -28.16 31.18 19.80
C GLN A 243 -28.21 32.71 19.80
N ASN A 244 -27.73 33.36 20.86
CA ASN A 244 -27.61 34.81 20.96
C ASN A 244 -26.62 35.36 19.93
N PHE A 245 -25.50 34.67 19.71
CA PHE A 245 -24.47 35.08 18.76
C PHE A 245 -24.96 35.02 17.32
N PHE A 246 -25.72 33.98 16.99
CA PHE A 246 -26.22 33.74 15.64
C PHE A 246 -27.60 34.29 15.38
N ASN A 247 -28.24 34.95 16.38
CA ASN A 247 -29.63 35.41 16.43
C ASN A 247 -30.26 35.43 15.04
N PHE A 248 -30.70 34.23 14.66
CA PHE A 248 -30.89 33.86 13.28
C PHE A 248 -32.22 34.47 12.92
N ASP A 249 -32.18 35.62 12.25
CA ASP A 249 -33.35 36.20 11.61
C ASP A 249 -33.83 35.17 10.58
N ALA A 250 -34.68 34.24 11.03
CA ALA A 250 -35.14 33.07 10.28
C ALA A 250 -35.85 33.45 8.96
N SER A 251 -36.08 34.75 8.77
CA SER A 251 -36.62 35.40 7.60
C SER A 251 -35.63 35.57 6.43
N GLN A 252 -34.30 35.56 6.65
CA GLN A 252 -33.31 35.90 5.60
C GLN A 252 -32.68 34.72 4.84
N SER A 253 -33.06 33.45 5.12
CA SER A 253 -32.58 32.31 4.32
C SER A 253 -33.33 32.16 2.98
N ARG A 254 -33.26 33.18 2.11
CA ARG A 254 -33.53 33.04 0.67
C ARG A 254 -32.23 32.73 -0.07
N SER A 255 -32.01 31.44 -0.29
CA SER A 255 -31.22 30.83 -1.37
C SER A 255 -30.09 31.68 -2.00
N VAL A 256 -28.93 31.79 -1.33
CA VAL A 256 -27.66 31.82 -2.06
C VAL A 256 -27.28 30.37 -2.30
N GLY A 257 -27.60 29.86 -3.49
CA GLY A 257 -27.20 28.55 -3.96
C GLY A 257 -25.69 28.50 -4.17
N LEU A 258 -24.92 28.36 -3.09
CA LEU A 258 -23.56 27.86 -3.17
C LEU A 258 -23.64 26.38 -3.55
N GLY A 259 -23.74 26.13 -4.85
CA GLY A 259 -23.51 24.83 -5.47
C GLY A 259 -22.03 24.45 -5.37
N VAL A 260 -21.53 24.28 -4.15
CA VAL A 260 -20.21 23.70 -3.90
C VAL A 260 -20.42 22.23 -3.61
N PHE A 261 -20.12 21.44 -4.64
CA PHE A 261 -20.10 19.99 -4.62
C PHE A 261 -19.07 19.52 -3.57
N ILE A 262 -19.53 19.10 -2.39
CA ILE A 262 -18.75 18.21 -1.53
C ILE A 262 -18.84 16.83 -2.20
N PRO A 263 -17.79 16.27 -2.82
CA PRO A 263 -17.86 14.87 -3.16
C PRO A 263 -17.98 14.10 -1.84
N PRO A 264 -19.03 13.27 -1.62
CA PRO A 264 -18.91 12.21 -0.64
C PRO A 264 -17.66 11.38 -0.99
N PRO A 265 -17.02 10.67 -0.05
CA PRO A 265 -15.90 9.79 -0.38
C PRO A 265 -16.32 8.90 -1.57
N PHE A 266 -15.69 9.14 -2.73
CA PHE A 266 -16.09 8.78 -4.09
C PHE A 266 -17.27 7.78 -4.27
N ARG A 267 -18.33 8.22 -4.97
CA ARG A 267 -19.14 7.35 -5.86
C ARG A 267 -18.58 7.47 -7.28
N LEU A 268 -18.10 6.37 -7.87
CA LEU A 268 -17.85 6.29 -9.31
C LEU A 268 -19.20 6.08 -10.02
N GLY A 269 -19.66 7.09 -10.77
CA GLY A 269 -20.75 6.95 -11.75
C GLY A 269 -20.23 6.36 -13.07
N PRO A 270 -21.10 5.77 -13.91
CA PRO A 270 -20.70 5.11 -15.14
C PRO A 270 -20.26 6.13 -16.20
N LEU A 271 -19.14 5.85 -16.88
CA LEU A 271 -18.67 6.57 -18.05
C LEU A 271 -19.74 6.49 -19.16
N ARG A 272 -20.19 7.65 -19.67
CA ARG A 272 -20.87 7.72 -20.97
C ARG A 272 -19.87 7.36 -22.08
N PRO A 273 -20.30 6.66 -23.14
CA PRO A 273 -19.46 6.45 -24.31
C PRO A 273 -19.26 7.78 -25.07
N PRO A 274 -18.09 8.03 -25.66
CA PRO A 274 -17.89 9.21 -26.49
C PRO A 274 -18.67 9.04 -27.80
N GLY A 275 -19.47 10.06 -28.13
CA GLY A 275 -20.07 10.21 -29.44
C GLY A 275 -19.04 10.64 -30.48
N ASN A 276 -19.19 10.10 -31.68
CA ASN A 276 -18.45 10.45 -32.88
C ASN A 276 -18.59 11.93 -33.21
N HIS A 277 -17.48 12.64 -33.44
CA HIS A 277 -17.41 13.69 -34.46
C HIS A 277 -16.03 13.69 -35.13
N LEU A 278 -16.07 14.06 -36.40
CA LEU A 278 -15.11 13.85 -37.47
C LEU A 278 -13.94 14.85 -37.48
N ALA A 279 -12.77 14.32 -37.89
CA ALA A 279 -11.79 14.77 -38.88
C ALA A 279 -11.27 16.23 -38.97
N VAL A 280 -9.97 16.25 -39.33
CA VAL A 280 -9.16 17.28 -40.02
C VAL A 280 -8.28 18.19 -39.13
N SER A 281 -6.98 17.87 -39.04
CA SER A 281 -5.92 18.50 -39.86
C SER A 281 -4.54 17.92 -39.50
N ASP A 282 -3.77 17.62 -40.54
CA ASP A 282 -2.35 17.31 -40.50
C ASP A 282 -1.55 18.56 -40.12
N GLU A 283 -0.69 18.44 -39.12
CA GLU A 283 0.62 19.12 -39.08
C GLU A 283 1.47 18.54 -37.94
N ALA A 284 2.61 17.96 -38.31
CA ALA A 284 3.59 17.41 -37.38
C ALA A 284 4.54 18.50 -36.88
N PRO A 285 4.92 18.47 -35.60
CA PRO A 285 6.27 18.90 -35.24
C PRO A 285 7.01 17.87 -34.38
N GLN A 286 8.16 17.46 -34.93
CA GLN A 286 9.46 17.20 -34.32
C GLN A 286 9.52 16.68 -32.87
N ALA A 287 10.05 15.46 -32.76
CA ALA A 287 10.33 14.74 -31.52
C ALA A 287 11.40 15.45 -30.65
N LEU A 288 11.05 15.64 -29.38
CA LEU A 288 12.00 15.93 -28.29
C LEU A 288 12.42 14.63 -27.59
N PRO A 289 13.64 14.59 -26.99
CA PRO A 289 14.23 13.37 -26.46
C PRO A 289 13.51 12.84 -25.23
N PHE A 290 13.29 11.53 -25.24
CA PHE A 290 12.62 10.73 -24.23
C PHE A 290 13.38 10.79 -22.88
N THR A 291 12.93 11.61 -21.93
CA THR A 291 13.44 11.58 -20.56
C THR A 291 13.00 10.29 -19.87
N ALA A 292 13.98 9.50 -19.42
CA ALA A 292 13.79 8.23 -18.74
C ALA A 292 12.91 8.38 -17.48
N SER A 293 11.66 7.92 -17.59
CA SER A 293 10.74 7.81 -16.46
C SER A 293 11.19 6.66 -15.55
N MET A 294 11.58 6.97 -14.32
CA MET A 294 11.83 5.97 -13.28
C MET A 294 10.49 5.30 -12.88
N GLU A 295 10.18 4.16 -13.51
CA GLU A 295 9.06 3.29 -13.13
C GLU A 295 9.32 2.65 -11.74
N HIS A 296 8.88 3.33 -10.68
CA HIS A 296 8.65 2.68 -9.39
C HIS A 296 7.36 1.85 -9.42
N GLN A 297 7.50 0.54 -9.62
CA GLN A 297 6.42 -0.42 -9.39
C GLN A 297 5.93 -0.30 -7.94
N PRO A 298 4.63 -0.10 -7.67
CA PRO A 298 4.13 -0.03 -6.30
C PRO A 298 4.38 -1.37 -5.57
N PRO A 299 4.84 -1.35 -4.31
CA PRO A 299 4.98 -2.57 -3.53
C PRO A 299 3.60 -3.21 -3.32
N ARG A 300 3.58 -4.54 -3.20
CA ARG A 300 2.36 -5.34 -2.99
C ARG A 300 1.70 -4.97 -1.66
N ILE A 301 0.74 -4.04 -1.70
CA ILE A 301 -0.05 -3.56 -0.56
C ILE A 301 -0.58 -4.71 0.31
N TYR A 302 -0.94 -5.86 -0.30
CA TYR A 302 -1.54 -7.00 0.41
C TYR A 302 -0.56 -7.81 1.27
N THR A 303 0.69 -7.99 0.83
CA THR A 303 1.68 -8.74 1.62
C THR A 303 2.19 -7.88 2.78
N LEU A 304 2.33 -6.58 2.53
CA LEU A 304 2.67 -5.59 3.56
C LEU A 304 1.57 -5.46 4.61
N ALA A 305 0.29 -5.43 4.23
CA ALA A 305 -0.81 -5.32 5.20
C ALA A 305 -0.86 -6.47 6.24
N VAL A 306 -0.51 -7.70 5.83
CA VAL A 306 -0.40 -8.85 6.74
C VAL A 306 0.90 -8.82 7.54
N GLN A 307 2.00 -8.34 6.96
CA GLN A 307 3.29 -8.21 7.66
C GLN A 307 3.27 -7.08 8.71
N ASP A 308 2.63 -5.95 8.42
CA ASP A 308 2.43 -4.82 9.34
C ASP A 308 1.53 -5.18 10.53
N ALA A 309 0.67 -6.18 10.40
CA ALA A 309 -0.20 -6.64 11.49
C ALA A 309 0.63 -7.15 12.69
N PHE A 310 1.77 -7.78 12.45
CA PHE A 310 2.60 -8.39 13.50
C PHE A 310 3.39 -7.39 14.36
N LYS A 311 3.57 -6.13 13.92
CA LYS A 311 4.21 -5.08 14.73
C LYS A 311 3.20 -4.27 15.56
N ARG A 312 1.90 -4.47 15.34
CA ARG A 312 0.85 -3.72 16.04
C ARG A 312 0.42 -4.49 17.28
N ASN A 313 0.22 -3.78 18.39
CA ASN A 313 -0.47 -4.33 19.57
C ASN A 313 -1.94 -4.57 19.22
N ILE A 314 -2.25 -5.73 18.64
CA ILE A 314 -3.62 -6.12 18.27
C ILE A 314 -4.34 -6.56 19.56
N THR A 315 -5.20 -5.70 20.07
CA THR A 315 -6.04 -5.98 21.25
C THR A 315 -7.45 -6.35 20.84
N ARG A 316 -8.16 -7.10 21.71
CA ARG A 316 -9.61 -7.36 21.54
C ARG A 316 -10.42 -6.07 21.38
N ARG A 317 -10.01 -4.98 22.06
CA ARG A 317 -10.64 -3.65 21.93
C ARG A 317 -10.51 -3.09 20.51
N ASN A 318 -9.32 -3.16 19.91
CA ASN A 318 -9.09 -2.69 18.53
C ASN A 318 -9.96 -3.47 17.53
N VAL A 319 -10.04 -4.79 17.68
CA VAL A 319 -10.87 -5.65 16.83
C VAL A 319 -12.36 -5.39 17.02
N ALA A 320 -12.82 -5.14 18.26
CA ALA A 320 -14.21 -4.78 18.53
C ALA A 320 -14.61 -3.44 17.87
N ILE A 321 -13.69 -2.48 17.83
CA ILE A 321 -13.88 -1.21 17.09
C ILE A 321 -14.02 -1.50 15.59
N GLN A 322 -13.10 -2.27 14.99
CA GLN A 322 -13.21 -2.66 13.59
C GLN A 322 -14.54 -3.37 13.30
N LEU A 323 -14.96 -4.32 14.13
CA LEU A 323 -16.22 -5.02 13.99
C LEU A 323 -17.44 -4.08 13.96
N ARG A 324 -17.46 -3.04 14.82
CA ARG A 324 -18.49 -2.00 14.81
C ARG A 324 -18.50 -1.22 13.49
N PHE A 325 -17.32 -0.89 12.95
CA PHE A 325 -17.20 -0.25 11.63
C PHE A 325 -17.75 -1.14 10.51
N PHE A 326 -17.36 -2.42 10.45
CA PHE A 326 -17.89 -3.35 9.44
C PHE A 326 -19.41 -3.51 9.55
N LYS A 327 -19.95 -3.61 10.78
CA LYS A 327 -21.39 -3.66 10.99
C LYS A 327 -22.10 -2.40 10.46
N ARG A 328 -21.54 -1.21 10.73
CA ARG A 328 -22.10 0.07 10.25
C ARG A 328 -22.01 0.19 8.73
N TRP A 329 -20.85 -0.09 8.13
CA TRP A 329 -20.66 -0.05 6.68
C TRP A 329 -21.63 -0.97 5.94
N LEU A 330 -21.72 -2.23 6.36
CA LEU A 330 -22.62 -3.19 5.72
C LEU A 330 -24.10 -2.81 5.89
N SER A 331 -24.47 -2.16 7.01
CA SER A 331 -25.82 -1.64 7.22
C SER A 331 -26.14 -0.47 6.28
N ASN A 332 -25.15 0.37 6.00
CA ASN A 332 -25.26 1.51 5.07
C ASN A 332 -25.02 1.11 3.61
N LYS A 333 -25.06 -0.18 3.26
CA LYS A 333 -24.75 -0.73 1.93
C LYS A 333 -23.40 -0.28 1.37
N SER A 334 -22.47 0.13 2.24
CA SER A 334 -21.11 0.54 1.89
C SER A 334 -20.18 -0.67 1.96
N CYS A 335 -19.26 -0.78 1.01
CA CYS A 335 -18.30 -1.88 0.98
C CYS A 335 -16.92 -1.44 1.48
N PRO A 336 -16.36 -2.09 2.50
CA PRO A 336 -14.96 -1.93 2.85
C PRO A 336 -14.04 -2.39 1.71
N ASP A 337 -12.84 -1.79 1.62
CA ASP A 337 -11.84 -2.26 0.67
C ASP A 337 -11.35 -3.68 1.03
N SER A 338 -10.91 -4.43 0.01
CA SER A 338 -10.39 -5.79 0.19
C SER A 338 -9.23 -5.87 1.18
N VAL A 339 -8.35 -4.87 1.23
CA VAL A 339 -7.22 -4.82 2.18
C VAL A 339 -7.74 -4.69 3.61
N GLN A 340 -8.75 -3.85 3.84
CA GLN A 340 -9.36 -3.66 5.16
C GLN A 340 -10.02 -4.95 5.66
N ILE A 341 -10.73 -5.66 4.77
CA ILE A 341 -11.36 -6.95 5.10
C ILE A 341 -10.28 -7.99 5.45
N ILE A 342 -9.23 -8.14 4.62
CA ILE A 342 -8.14 -9.09 4.89
C ILE A 342 -7.46 -8.80 6.23
N ARG A 343 -7.17 -7.52 6.49
CA ARG A 343 -6.56 -7.09 7.75
C ARG A 343 -7.46 -7.41 8.94
N PHE A 344 -8.75 -7.10 8.85
CA PHE A 344 -9.72 -7.44 9.89
C PHE A 344 -9.78 -8.95 10.14
N LEU A 345 -9.83 -9.78 9.09
CA LEU A 345 -9.86 -11.24 9.24
C LEU A 345 -8.60 -11.77 9.95
N SER A 346 -7.44 -11.18 9.67
CA SER A 346 -6.17 -11.49 10.34
C SER A 346 -6.19 -11.06 11.81
N ASP A 347 -6.48 -9.78 12.09
CA ASP A 347 -6.54 -9.22 13.45
C ASP A 347 -7.57 -9.98 14.31
N TYR A 348 -8.74 -10.29 13.73
CA TYR A 348 -9.82 -11.01 14.39
C TYR A 348 -9.43 -12.45 14.74
N ARG A 349 -8.67 -13.15 13.89
CA ARG A 349 -8.15 -14.48 14.21
C ARG A 349 -7.09 -14.44 15.29
N ILE A 350 -6.18 -13.46 15.25
CA ILE A 350 -5.10 -13.29 16.25
C ILE A 350 -5.67 -13.14 17.66
N VAL A 351 -6.78 -12.42 17.83
CA VAL A 351 -7.41 -12.24 19.15
C VAL A 351 -8.33 -13.40 19.58
N GLY A 352 -8.36 -14.50 18.82
CA GLY A 352 -9.19 -15.67 19.09
C GLY A 352 -10.67 -15.48 18.74
N GLY A 353 -10.98 -14.64 17.75
CA GLY A 353 -12.35 -14.37 17.34
C GLY A 353 -13.07 -15.60 16.74
N SER A 354 -14.38 -15.72 17.03
CA SER A 354 -15.22 -16.82 16.54
C SER A 354 -15.52 -16.75 15.04
N GLN A 355 -15.33 -17.86 14.31
CA GLN A 355 -15.65 -18.02 12.87
C GLN A 355 -17.14 -17.75 12.56
N ARG A 356 -18.02 -17.87 13.55
CA ARG A 356 -19.46 -17.54 13.41
C ARG A 356 -19.66 -16.07 13.04
N ILE A 357 -18.86 -15.15 13.59
CA ILE A 357 -18.96 -13.72 13.28
C ILE A 357 -18.49 -13.42 11.86
N ILE A 358 -17.41 -14.06 11.38
CA ILE A 358 -16.97 -13.92 9.98
C ILE A 358 -18.08 -14.41 9.03
N THR A 359 -18.70 -15.54 9.35
CA THR A 359 -19.82 -16.08 8.58
C THR A 359 -21.03 -15.14 8.60
N TRP A 360 -21.34 -14.55 9.75
CA TRP A 360 -22.39 -13.54 9.89
C TRP A 360 -22.11 -12.29 9.05
N LEU A 361 -20.90 -11.74 9.12
CA LEU A 361 -20.49 -10.57 8.32
C LEU A 361 -20.54 -10.86 6.82
N ARG A 362 -20.06 -12.05 6.40
CA ARG A 362 -20.16 -12.52 5.02
C ARG A 362 -21.61 -12.54 4.54
N HIS A 363 -22.51 -13.14 5.32
CA HIS A 363 -23.93 -13.16 4.99
C HIS A 363 -24.53 -11.77 4.93
N ARG A 364 -24.16 -10.88 5.86
CA ARG A 364 -24.62 -9.49 5.84
C ARG A 364 -24.11 -8.73 4.62
N ALA A 365 -22.86 -8.98 4.20
CA ALA A 365 -22.30 -8.41 2.98
C ALA A 365 -23.02 -8.90 1.71
N LEU A 366 -23.28 -10.21 1.62
CA LEU A 366 -24.06 -10.82 0.53
C LEU A 366 -25.49 -10.25 0.46
N SER A 367 -26.12 -9.98 1.60
CA SER A 367 -27.46 -9.38 1.66
C SER A 367 -27.48 -7.87 1.41
N ALA A 368 -26.38 -7.15 1.70
CA ALA A 368 -26.34 -5.69 1.59
C ALA A 368 -26.32 -5.22 0.13
N SER A 369 -25.45 -5.81 -0.70
CA SER A 369 -25.46 -5.63 -2.16
C SER A 369 -24.63 -6.71 -2.85
N PRO A 370 -24.88 -6.99 -4.15
CA PRO A 370 -24.06 -7.92 -4.93
C PRO A 370 -22.57 -7.52 -4.98
N TYR A 371 -22.30 -6.22 -5.04
CA TYR A 371 -20.94 -5.67 -5.01
C TYR A 371 -20.26 -5.93 -3.65
N CYS A 372 -20.94 -5.62 -2.53
CA CYS A 372 -20.41 -5.87 -1.20
C CYS A 372 -20.12 -7.35 -0.96
N GLY A 373 -21.05 -8.22 -1.38
CA GLY A 373 -20.88 -9.66 -1.30
C GLY A 373 -19.65 -10.13 -2.08
N MET A 374 -19.49 -9.69 -3.32
CA MET A 374 -18.36 -10.08 -4.16
C MET A 374 -17.02 -9.56 -3.61
N ALA A 375 -16.95 -8.31 -3.16
CA ALA A 375 -15.75 -7.75 -2.56
C ALA A 375 -15.34 -8.50 -1.28
N TRP A 376 -16.30 -8.83 -0.42
CA TRP A 376 -16.06 -9.65 0.77
C TRP A 376 -15.53 -11.04 0.39
N MET A 377 -16.19 -11.73 -0.54
CA MET A 377 -15.76 -13.05 -0.99
C MET A 377 -14.35 -13.02 -1.57
N LYS A 378 -14.01 -12.04 -2.41
CA LYS A 378 -12.65 -11.88 -2.97
C LYS A 378 -11.61 -11.65 -1.88
N ALA A 379 -11.92 -10.79 -0.91
CA ALA A 379 -11.03 -10.50 0.20
C ALA A 379 -10.79 -11.75 1.08
N GLU A 380 -11.85 -12.49 1.38
CA GLU A 380 -11.78 -13.70 2.20
C GLU A 380 -11.02 -14.83 1.49
N LEU A 381 -11.27 -15.05 0.19
CA LEU A 381 -10.49 -15.98 -0.63
C LEU A 381 -9.00 -15.60 -0.66
N ARG A 382 -8.69 -14.30 -0.77
CA ARG A 382 -7.31 -13.80 -0.72
C ARG A 382 -6.67 -14.01 0.65
N TYR A 383 -7.40 -13.74 1.73
CA TYR A 383 -6.95 -13.99 3.10
C TYR A 383 -6.57 -15.47 3.27
N HIS A 384 -7.45 -16.40 2.92
CA HIS A 384 -7.15 -17.83 3.02
C HIS A 384 -6.03 -18.28 2.08
N ASN A 385 -5.85 -17.62 0.93
CA ASN A 385 -4.73 -17.91 0.03
C ASN A 385 -3.38 -17.47 0.60
N VAL A 386 -3.35 -16.35 1.34
CA VAL A 386 -2.16 -15.91 2.10
C VAL A 386 -1.85 -16.88 3.23
N GLU A 387 -2.87 -17.30 3.97
CA GLU A 387 -2.80 -18.28 5.07
C GLU A 387 -2.58 -19.73 4.59
N ARG A 388 -2.47 -19.95 3.28
CA ARG A 388 -2.37 -21.28 2.65
C ARG A 388 -3.50 -22.26 3.05
N ASN A 389 -4.67 -21.75 3.47
CA ASN A 389 -5.84 -22.56 3.81
C ASN A 389 -6.66 -22.86 2.54
N TYR A 390 -6.12 -23.72 1.69
CA TYR A 390 -6.70 -24.04 0.39
C TYR A 390 -8.06 -24.75 0.49
N THR A 391 -8.26 -25.57 1.52
CA THR A 391 -9.51 -26.29 1.77
C THR A 391 -10.66 -25.32 2.06
N GLU A 392 -10.40 -24.26 2.85
CA GLU A 392 -11.37 -23.20 3.12
C GLU A 392 -11.78 -22.45 1.85
N ILE A 393 -10.82 -22.15 0.96
CA ILE A 393 -11.10 -21.51 -0.32
C ILE A 393 -12.06 -22.36 -1.14
N LEU A 394 -11.80 -23.66 -1.29
CA LEU A 394 -12.67 -24.55 -2.06
C LEU A 394 -14.05 -24.68 -1.40
N ARG A 395 -14.13 -24.68 -0.06
CA ARG A 395 -15.40 -24.67 0.67
C ARG A 395 -16.20 -23.40 0.43
N LEU A 396 -15.56 -22.23 0.50
CA LEU A 396 -16.19 -20.95 0.23
C LEU A 396 -16.66 -20.86 -1.23
N TYR A 397 -15.83 -21.31 -2.17
CA TYR A 397 -16.18 -21.38 -3.58
C TYR A 397 -17.40 -22.27 -3.81
N ARG A 398 -17.39 -23.52 -3.34
CA ARG A 398 -18.53 -24.45 -3.49
C ARG A 398 -19.80 -23.96 -2.82
N THR A 399 -19.67 -23.27 -1.69
CA THR A 399 -20.83 -22.80 -0.92
C THR A 399 -21.49 -21.58 -1.56
N TYR A 400 -20.70 -20.63 -2.09
CA TYR A 400 -21.21 -19.30 -2.45
C TYR A 400 -21.03 -18.92 -3.92
N LEU A 401 -20.12 -19.58 -4.66
CA LEU A 401 -19.72 -19.18 -6.01
C LEU A 401 -19.95 -20.27 -7.07
N ASP A 402 -20.00 -21.54 -6.67
CA ASP A 402 -20.23 -22.68 -7.57
C ASP A 402 -21.71 -22.84 -7.94
N THR A 403 -22.23 -21.91 -8.76
CA THR A 403 -23.58 -22.01 -9.30
C THR A 403 -23.58 -22.90 -10.54
N ALA A 404 -24.20 -24.08 -10.42
CA ALA A 404 -24.18 -25.21 -11.37
C ALA A 404 -24.46 -24.90 -12.86
N SER A 405 -24.99 -23.73 -13.22
CA SER A 405 -25.28 -23.37 -14.62
C SER A 405 -24.17 -22.58 -15.33
N THR A 406 -23.10 -22.17 -14.64
CA THR A 406 -22.04 -21.32 -15.22
C THR A 406 -20.66 -21.61 -14.61
N SER A 407 -20.29 -22.89 -14.51
CA SER A 407 -18.93 -23.25 -14.09
C SER A 407 -17.90 -22.58 -15.01
N THR A 408 -17.26 -21.53 -14.52
CA THR A 408 -16.21 -20.76 -15.23
C THR A 408 -14.84 -21.46 -15.22
N LEU A 409 -14.77 -22.63 -14.57
CA LEU A 409 -13.56 -23.42 -14.46
C LEU A 409 -13.27 -24.14 -15.81
N PRO A 410 -12.02 -24.14 -16.27
CA PRO A 410 -11.67 -24.70 -17.57
C PRO A 410 -11.69 -26.24 -17.58
N GLY A 411 -12.19 -26.82 -18.67
CA GLY A 411 -12.11 -28.25 -19.01
C GLY A 411 -12.33 -29.21 -17.84
N ILE A 412 -11.29 -29.93 -17.40
CA ILE A 412 -11.42 -31.00 -16.40
C ILE A 412 -11.50 -30.51 -14.94
N PHE A 413 -11.27 -29.22 -14.68
CA PHE A 413 -11.25 -28.67 -13.32
C PHE A 413 -12.52 -28.96 -12.52
N PRO A 414 -13.75 -28.87 -13.04
CA PRO A 414 -14.97 -29.25 -12.31
C PRO A 414 -14.95 -30.70 -11.79
N SER A 415 -14.44 -31.65 -12.59
CA SER A 415 -14.33 -33.06 -12.18
C SER A 415 -13.34 -33.22 -11.02
N ILE A 416 -12.24 -32.46 -11.06
CA ILE A 416 -11.20 -32.45 -10.03
C ILE A 416 -11.73 -31.80 -8.75
N LEU A 417 -12.48 -30.70 -8.88
CA LEU A 417 -13.12 -30.05 -7.73
C LEU A 417 -14.07 -31.00 -6.99
N THR A 418 -14.80 -31.85 -7.72
CA THR A 418 -15.67 -32.87 -7.13
C THR A 418 -14.87 -33.94 -6.38
N ARG A 419 -13.75 -34.40 -6.94
CA ARG A 419 -12.84 -35.33 -6.25
C ARG A 419 -12.23 -34.72 -4.99
N LEU A 420 -11.69 -33.51 -5.08
CA LEU A 420 -11.16 -32.76 -3.93
C LEU A 420 -12.23 -32.50 -2.88
N ALA A 421 -13.47 -32.21 -3.29
CA ALA A 421 -14.58 -32.03 -2.37
C ALA A 421 -14.90 -33.31 -1.61
N LYS A 422 -14.90 -34.47 -2.27
CA LYS A 422 -15.07 -35.77 -1.61
C LYS A 422 -13.93 -36.04 -0.62
N GLN A 423 -12.67 -35.88 -1.05
CA GLN A 423 -11.49 -36.11 -0.21
C GLN A 423 -11.46 -35.24 1.05
N HIS A 424 -11.80 -33.95 0.91
CA HIS A 424 -11.76 -33.00 2.02
C HIS A 424 -13.11 -32.78 2.71
N ARG A 425 -14.10 -33.64 2.46
CA ARG A 425 -15.46 -33.56 3.03
C ARG A 425 -16.10 -32.17 2.86
N LEU A 426 -15.90 -31.56 1.69
CA LEU A 426 -16.50 -30.28 1.35
C LEU A 426 -17.99 -30.45 1.01
N PRO A 427 -18.81 -29.39 1.16
CA PRO A 427 -20.23 -29.44 0.79
C PRO A 427 -20.42 -29.88 -0.68
N THR A 428 -21.21 -30.94 -0.90
CA THR A 428 -21.45 -31.51 -2.22
C THR A 428 -22.30 -30.62 -3.11
N ALA A 429 -23.19 -29.80 -2.53
CA ALA A 429 -23.96 -28.82 -3.26
C ALA A 429 -24.22 -27.55 -2.42
N PRO A 430 -24.28 -26.37 -3.04
CA PRO A 430 -24.79 -25.19 -2.36
C PRO A 430 -26.26 -25.39 -1.97
N SER A 431 -26.61 -25.01 -0.74
CA SER A 431 -27.99 -25.05 -0.26
C SER A 431 -28.89 -24.22 -1.20
N PRO A 432 -30.21 -24.52 -1.31
CA PRO A 432 -31.12 -23.74 -2.15
C PRO A 432 -31.07 -22.23 -1.86
N ALA A 433 -30.96 -21.86 -0.58
CA ALA A 433 -30.80 -20.48 -0.14
C ALA A 433 -29.46 -19.87 -0.61
N ALA A 434 -28.36 -20.63 -0.58
CA ALA A 434 -27.08 -20.18 -1.10
C ALA A 434 -27.13 -20.00 -2.62
N ARG A 435 -27.80 -20.91 -3.35
CA ARG A 435 -28.03 -20.79 -4.80
C ARG A 435 -28.81 -19.53 -5.15
N ALA A 436 -29.89 -19.24 -4.43
CA ALA A 436 -30.69 -18.03 -4.66
C ALA A 436 -29.85 -16.76 -4.47
N ARG A 437 -29.03 -16.70 -3.41
CA ARG A 437 -28.13 -15.56 -3.14
C ARG A 437 -27.01 -15.45 -4.17
N ALA A 438 -26.44 -16.58 -4.60
CA ALA A 438 -25.36 -16.61 -5.59
C ALA A 438 -25.84 -16.18 -6.99
N ARG A 439 -27.10 -16.48 -7.35
CA ARG A 439 -27.72 -15.95 -8.58
C ARG A 439 -27.82 -14.43 -8.61
N ALA A 440 -27.90 -13.78 -7.43
CA ALA A 440 -27.92 -12.33 -7.31
C ALA A 440 -26.52 -11.69 -7.38
N LEU A 441 -25.44 -12.48 -7.25
CA LEU A 441 -24.09 -11.95 -7.43
C LEU A 441 -23.87 -11.62 -8.90
N PRO A 442 -23.17 -10.51 -9.22
CA PRO A 442 -22.82 -10.23 -10.60
C PRO A 442 -21.97 -11.41 -11.05
N LYS A 443 -22.35 -12.06 -12.16
CA LYS A 443 -21.54 -13.13 -12.76
C LYS A 443 -20.14 -12.55 -12.91
N PRO A 444 -19.15 -12.98 -12.10
CA PRO A 444 -17.88 -12.31 -12.09
C PRO A 444 -17.27 -12.48 -13.47
N ALA A 445 -16.98 -11.36 -14.13
CA ALA A 445 -16.03 -11.37 -15.23
C ALA A 445 -14.80 -12.16 -14.74
N LEU A 446 -14.34 -13.10 -15.56
CA LEU A 446 -13.36 -14.18 -15.33
C LEU A 446 -12.03 -13.79 -14.67
N ARG A 447 -11.84 -12.55 -14.25
CA ARG A 447 -10.57 -11.92 -13.86
C ARG A 447 -9.92 -12.50 -12.59
N ASP A 448 -10.66 -13.17 -11.71
CA ASP A 448 -10.16 -13.67 -10.43
C ASP A 448 -10.25 -15.20 -10.26
N ARG A 449 -10.45 -15.99 -11.33
CA ARG A 449 -10.53 -17.47 -11.24
C ARG A 449 -9.28 -18.09 -10.62
N TRP A 450 -8.13 -17.44 -10.81
CA TRP A 450 -6.85 -17.86 -10.22
C TRP A 450 -6.91 -18.06 -8.69
N LEU A 451 -7.82 -17.37 -7.98
CA LEU A 451 -8.03 -17.55 -6.53
C LEU A 451 -8.53 -18.95 -6.18
N VAL A 452 -9.16 -19.66 -7.13
CA VAL A 452 -9.71 -21.01 -6.96
C VAL A 452 -8.83 -22.04 -7.67
N LEU A 453 -8.39 -21.75 -8.89
CA LEU A 453 -7.53 -22.65 -9.68
C LEU A 453 -6.23 -22.98 -8.93
N LYS A 454 -5.58 -21.97 -8.32
CA LYS A 454 -4.35 -22.18 -7.55
C LYS A 454 -4.56 -23.15 -6.37
N PRO A 455 -5.54 -22.94 -5.47
CA PRO A 455 -5.86 -23.91 -4.41
C PRO A 455 -6.18 -25.31 -4.92
N MET A 456 -6.89 -25.45 -6.05
CA MET A 456 -7.16 -26.76 -6.64
C MET A 456 -5.88 -27.46 -7.08
N ILE A 457 -4.97 -26.75 -7.75
CA ILE A 457 -3.66 -27.27 -8.16
C ILE A 457 -2.84 -27.69 -6.93
N ARG A 458 -2.84 -26.87 -5.88
CA ARG A 458 -2.11 -27.16 -4.62
C ARG A 458 -2.65 -28.35 -3.87
N LEU A 459 -3.97 -28.60 -3.90
CA LEU A 459 -4.57 -29.76 -3.25
C LEU A 459 -4.51 -31.02 -4.12
N ALA A 460 -4.36 -30.86 -5.44
CA ALA A 460 -4.25 -32.00 -6.36
C ALA A 460 -2.96 -32.82 -6.15
N THR A 461 -1.93 -32.27 -5.50
CA THR A 461 -0.74 -33.02 -5.08
C THR A 461 -1.04 -34.12 -4.06
N GLY A 462 -2.17 -34.01 -3.34
CA GLY A 462 -2.64 -35.03 -2.40
C GLY A 462 -3.64 -36.03 -2.98
N LEU A 463 -3.96 -35.96 -4.27
CA LEU A 463 -4.85 -36.93 -4.92
C LEU A 463 -4.09 -38.21 -5.33
N PRO A 464 -4.79 -39.34 -5.52
CA PRO A 464 -4.19 -40.53 -6.14
C PRO A 464 -3.61 -40.19 -7.52
N ARG A 465 -2.39 -40.64 -7.80
CA ARG A 465 -1.64 -40.31 -9.03
C ARG A 465 -1.55 -38.78 -9.25
N PRO A 466 -0.90 -38.05 -8.32
CA PRO A 466 -0.90 -36.59 -8.32
C PRO A 466 -0.25 -36.02 -9.59
N LEU A 467 0.84 -36.63 -10.06
CA LEU A 467 1.55 -36.19 -11.28
C LEU A 467 0.65 -36.26 -12.52
N ALA A 468 0.02 -37.40 -12.80
CA ALA A 468 -0.89 -37.57 -13.93
C ALA A 468 -2.09 -36.61 -13.83
N THR A 469 -2.58 -36.38 -12.61
CA THR A 469 -3.66 -35.43 -12.34
C THR A 469 -3.24 -34.00 -12.66
N LEU A 470 -2.04 -33.58 -12.25
CA LEU A 470 -1.49 -32.26 -12.53
C LEU A 470 -1.20 -32.06 -14.02
N GLN A 471 -0.66 -33.07 -14.71
CA GLN A 471 -0.45 -33.04 -16.16
C GLN A 471 -1.78 -32.84 -16.91
N ALA A 472 -2.82 -33.57 -16.52
CA ALA A 472 -4.15 -33.42 -17.10
C ALA A 472 -4.76 -32.03 -16.83
N LEU A 473 -4.62 -31.52 -15.59
CA LEU A 473 -5.06 -30.17 -15.23
C LEU A 473 -4.31 -29.10 -16.04
N TYR A 474 -3.00 -29.28 -16.20
CA TYR A 474 -2.15 -28.36 -16.94
C TYR A 474 -2.51 -28.33 -18.42
N ALA A 475 -2.63 -29.50 -19.07
CA ALA A 475 -3.09 -29.61 -20.45
C ALA A 475 -4.46 -28.96 -20.65
N SER A 476 -5.42 -29.25 -19.76
CA SER A 476 -6.74 -28.64 -19.79
C SER A 476 -6.72 -27.12 -19.61
N TYR A 477 -5.84 -26.59 -18.76
CA TYR A 477 -5.66 -25.15 -18.58
C TYR A 477 -5.08 -24.50 -19.84
N ARG A 478 -4.08 -25.14 -20.46
CA ARG A 478 -3.46 -24.67 -21.71
C ARG A 478 -4.47 -24.63 -22.85
N THR A 479 -5.23 -25.71 -23.08
CA THR A 479 -6.27 -25.74 -24.11
C THR A 479 -7.31 -24.64 -23.89
N ALA A 480 -7.75 -24.42 -22.66
CA ALA A 480 -8.77 -23.41 -22.36
C ALA A 480 -8.27 -21.96 -22.41
N THR A 481 -6.95 -21.76 -22.46
CA THR A 481 -6.33 -20.43 -22.53
C THR A 481 -5.65 -20.16 -23.86
N ALA A 482 -5.58 -21.16 -24.75
CA ALA A 482 -5.11 -20.99 -26.12
C ALA A 482 -6.04 -20.05 -26.89
N GLY A 483 -5.49 -18.99 -27.48
CA GLY A 483 -6.23 -18.00 -28.26
C GLY A 483 -7.10 -17.03 -27.44
N VAL A 484 -7.19 -17.21 -26.12
CA VAL A 484 -7.88 -16.27 -25.23
C VAL A 484 -6.84 -15.35 -24.61
N GLU A 485 -7.03 -14.03 -24.75
CA GLU A 485 -6.23 -13.07 -24.01
C GLU A 485 -6.52 -13.22 -22.51
N THR A 486 -5.72 -14.08 -21.87
CA THR A 486 -5.85 -14.30 -20.44
C THR A 486 -5.39 -13.08 -19.69
N PHE A 487 -6.10 -12.75 -18.61
CA PHE A 487 -5.65 -11.72 -17.71
C PHE A 487 -4.26 -12.10 -17.19
N ASN A 488 -3.24 -11.26 -17.47
CA ASN A 488 -1.83 -11.55 -17.18
C ASN A 488 -1.58 -12.04 -15.75
N ARG A 489 -2.38 -11.55 -14.79
CA ARG A 489 -2.33 -12.00 -13.39
C ARG A 489 -2.77 -13.45 -13.20
N GLU A 490 -3.81 -13.92 -13.90
CA GLU A 490 -4.27 -15.30 -13.80
C GLU A 490 -3.19 -16.25 -14.31
N ALA A 491 -2.66 -16.01 -15.51
CA ALA A 491 -1.57 -16.81 -16.08
C ALA A 491 -0.36 -16.84 -15.13
N ASN A 492 0.04 -15.69 -14.59
CA ASN A 492 1.15 -15.60 -13.65
C ASN A 492 0.92 -16.43 -12.36
N GLU A 493 -0.24 -16.30 -11.72
CA GLU A 493 -0.52 -16.99 -10.45
C GLU A 493 -0.78 -18.50 -10.64
N VAL A 494 -1.47 -18.90 -11.71
CA VAL A 494 -1.84 -20.30 -11.98
C VAL A 494 -0.64 -21.11 -12.45
N LEU A 495 0.14 -20.60 -13.40
CA LEU A 495 1.32 -21.32 -13.90
C LEU A 495 2.40 -21.41 -12.83
N ALA A 496 2.60 -20.37 -12.02
CA ALA A 496 3.49 -20.48 -10.85
C ALA A 496 2.99 -21.56 -9.87
N ALA A 497 1.68 -21.74 -9.71
CA ALA A 497 1.15 -22.82 -8.88
C ALA A 497 1.44 -24.21 -9.45
N PHE A 498 1.36 -24.38 -10.77
CA PHE A 498 1.76 -25.61 -11.45
C PHE A 498 3.25 -25.91 -11.28
N VAL A 499 4.12 -24.91 -11.44
CA VAL A 499 5.58 -25.07 -11.21
C VAL A 499 5.86 -25.62 -9.81
N VAL A 500 5.26 -25.06 -8.76
CA VAL A 500 5.45 -25.59 -7.39
C VAL A 500 4.85 -27.00 -7.25
N ALA A 501 3.64 -27.23 -7.77
CA ALA A 501 2.98 -28.53 -7.62
C ALA A 501 3.73 -29.67 -8.33
N PHE A 502 4.32 -29.42 -9.50
CA PHE A 502 5.20 -30.38 -10.18
C PHE A 502 6.50 -30.61 -9.41
N GLY A 503 7.09 -29.56 -8.84
CA GLY A 503 8.23 -29.68 -7.94
C GLY A 503 7.95 -30.55 -6.71
N GLU A 504 6.78 -30.41 -6.10
CA GLU A 504 6.35 -31.23 -4.96
C GLU A 504 6.09 -32.70 -5.34
N CYS A 505 5.78 -32.98 -6.61
CA CYS A 505 5.63 -34.35 -7.12
C CYS A 505 6.95 -34.93 -7.64
N ALA A 506 8.09 -34.35 -7.27
CA ALA A 506 9.43 -34.75 -7.72
C ALA A 506 9.59 -34.80 -9.26
N SER A 507 8.87 -33.94 -9.99
CA SER A 507 9.02 -33.79 -11.45
C SER A 507 9.50 -32.38 -11.81
N PRO A 508 10.79 -32.06 -11.58
CA PRO A 508 11.34 -30.76 -11.96
C PRO A 508 11.28 -30.53 -13.48
N ASP A 509 11.30 -31.58 -14.31
CA ASP A 509 11.20 -31.46 -15.76
C ASP A 509 9.82 -30.99 -16.23
N ASP A 510 8.73 -31.48 -15.60
CA ASP A 510 7.39 -30.94 -15.86
C ASP A 510 7.30 -29.47 -15.41
N ALA A 511 7.97 -29.08 -14.33
CA ALA A 511 8.04 -27.69 -13.89
C ALA A 511 8.80 -26.80 -14.89
N VAL A 512 9.89 -27.29 -15.47
CA VAL A 512 10.63 -26.62 -16.56
C VAL A 512 9.75 -26.51 -17.81
N ARG A 513 8.99 -27.56 -18.15
CA ARG A 513 8.05 -27.56 -19.30
C ARG A 513 7.02 -26.45 -19.15
N VAL A 514 6.44 -26.25 -17.95
CA VAL A 514 5.50 -25.15 -17.71
C VAL A 514 6.09 -23.79 -18.10
N LEU A 515 7.37 -23.55 -17.81
CA LEU A 515 8.05 -22.31 -18.18
C LEU A 515 8.29 -22.23 -19.70
N LYS A 516 8.78 -23.31 -20.32
CA LYS A 516 9.02 -23.37 -21.77
C LYS A 516 7.76 -23.08 -22.59
N ASP A 517 6.62 -23.61 -22.14
CA ASP A 517 5.32 -23.42 -22.81
C ASP A 517 4.79 -21.98 -22.73
N THR A 518 5.35 -21.13 -21.86
CA THR A 518 4.98 -19.69 -21.82
C THR A 518 5.61 -18.86 -22.94
N GLY A 519 6.50 -19.47 -23.74
CA GLY A 519 7.20 -18.81 -24.84
C GLY A 519 8.44 -18.04 -24.37
N GLU A 520 8.88 -17.08 -25.17
CA GLU A 520 10.14 -16.35 -24.95
C GLU A 520 10.15 -15.46 -23.71
N THR A 521 8.98 -15.04 -23.22
CA THR A 521 8.85 -14.05 -22.15
C THR A 521 8.00 -14.59 -20.99
N PRO A 522 8.56 -15.46 -20.12
CA PRO A 522 7.86 -15.94 -18.94
C PRO A 522 7.59 -14.81 -17.95
N TYR A 523 6.69 -15.03 -17.00
CA TYR A 523 6.51 -14.07 -15.91
C TYR A 523 7.63 -14.19 -14.89
N LEU A 524 8.12 -13.05 -14.36
CA LEU A 524 9.22 -13.04 -13.37
C LEU A 524 8.97 -14.02 -12.23
N ARG A 525 7.74 -14.02 -11.68
CA ARG A 525 7.38 -14.89 -10.57
C ARG A 525 7.47 -16.38 -10.93
N GLN A 526 7.18 -16.78 -12.17
CA GLN A 526 7.31 -18.18 -12.59
C GLN A 526 8.77 -18.60 -12.59
N VAL A 527 9.65 -17.74 -13.13
CA VAL A 527 11.10 -17.95 -13.15
C VAL A 527 11.65 -18.06 -11.71
N GLU A 528 11.29 -17.11 -10.84
CA GLU A 528 11.68 -17.13 -9.42
C GLU A 528 11.18 -18.40 -8.70
N THR A 529 10.00 -18.88 -9.08
CA THR A 529 9.41 -20.09 -8.48
C THR A 529 10.13 -21.35 -8.98
N LEU A 530 10.46 -21.40 -10.28
CA LEU A 530 11.20 -22.49 -10.87
C LEU A 530 12.62 -22.59 -10.29
N ALA A 531 13.30 -21.47 -10.08
CA ALA A 531 14.63 -21.45 -9.44
C ALA A 531 14.60 -22.14 -8.07
N GLY A 532 13.60 -21.83 -7.23
CA GLY A 532 13.42 -22.49 -5.93
C GLY A 532 13.07 -23.98 -6.05
N VAL A 533 12.26 -24.37 -7.03
CA VAL A 533 11.92 -25.79 -7.29
C VAL A 533 13.15 -26.59 -7.75
N LEU A 534 13.98 -26.02 -8.63
CA LEU A 534 15.23 -26.64 -9.09
C LEU A 534 16.22 -26.79 -7.93
N ALA A 535 16.33 -25.76 -7.08
CA ALA A 535 17.17 -25.80 -5.88
C ALA A 535 16.73 -26.92 -4.92
N ARG A 536 15.43 -27.03 -4.64
CA ARG A 536 14.84 -28.11 -3.83
C ARG A 536 15.08 -29.50 -4.40
N ALA A 537 15.09 -29.62 -5.73
CA ALA A 537 15.39 -30.87 -6.42
C ALA A 537 16.90 -31.19 -6.48
N GLY A 538 17.76 -30.37 -5.89
CA GLY A 538 19.22 -30.55 -5.92
C GLY A 538 19.88 -30.23 -7.27
N ARG A 539 19.17 -29.59 -8.21
CA ARG A 539 19.70 -29.20 -9.53
C ARG A 539 20.47 -27.87 -9.42
N VAL A 540 21.62 -27.92 -8.74
CA VAL A 540 22.43 -26.75 -8.37
C VAL A 540 22.73 -25.86 -9.56
N GLU A 541 23.31 -26.42 -10.63
CA GLU A 541 23.74 -25.65 -11.81
C GLU A 541 22.58 -24.94 -12.51
N GLU A 542 21.41 -25.57 -12.59
CA GLU A 542 20.24 -24.97 -13.25
C GLU A 542 19.60 -23.89 -12.40
N ALA A 543 19.49 -24.11 -11.08
CA ALA A 543 18.97 -23.12 -10.14
C ALA A 543 19.88 -21.87 -10.11
N MET A 544 21.20 -22.07 -9.98
CA MET A 544 22.20 -21.00 -9.97
C MET A 544 22.29 -20.31 -11.32
N GLY A 545 22.26 -21.07 -12.43
CA GLY A 545 22.22 -20.52 -13.78
C GLY A 545 21.01 -19.63 -14.01
N LEU A 546 19.83 -20.03 -13.54
CA LEU A 546 18.62 -19.23 -13.64
C LEU A 546 18.71 -17.95 -12.78
N LEU A 547 19.23 -18.05 -11.55
CA LEU A 547 19.43 -16.90 -10.68
C LEU A 547 20.42 -15.88 -11.26
N ARG A 548 21.58 -16.34 -11.76
CA ARG A 548 22.58 -15.48 -12.42
C ARG A 548 22.03 -14.80 -13.68
N ARG A 549 21.18 -15.48 -14.46
CA ARG A 549 20.48 -14.87 -15.61
C ARG A 549 19.52 -13.74 -15.20
N ILE A 550 18.88 -13.87 -14.02
CA ILE A 550 18.04 -12.79 -13.46
C ILE A 550 18.94 -11.62 -13.00
N GLU A 551 20.07 -11.89 -12.34
CA GLU A 551 21.01 -10.85 -11.88
C GLU A 551 21.64 -10.03 -13.02
N ARG A 552 22.10 -10.69 -14.09
CA ARG A 552 22.67 -10.00 -15.27
C ARG A 552 21.74 -8.95 -15.86
N GLY A 553 20.43 -9.20 -15.78
CA GLY A 553 19.41 -8.24 -16.22
C GLY A 553 19.38 -6.95 -15.40
N ALA A 554 19.81 -6.99 -14.14
CA ALA A 554 19.84 -5.82 -13.27
C ALA A 554 21.10 -4.96 -13.45
N GLU A 555 22.19 -5.54 -13.96
CA GLU A 555 23.47 -4.84 -14.20
C GLU A 555 23.46 -4.06 -15.53
N GLY A 556 22.78 -4.58 -16.55
CA GLY A 556 22.76 -3.99 -17.89
C GLY A 556 21.91 -2.71 -18.07
N ARG A 557 21.20 -2.24 -17.04
CA ARG A 557 20.28 -1.08 -17.15
C ARG A 557 20.96 0.25 -17.50
N GLY A 558 22.29 0.36 -17.35
CA GLY A 558 23.02 1.59 -17.64
C GLY A 558 23.69 1.67 -19.02
N ARG A 559 23.78 0.58 -19.79
CA ARG A 559 24.59 0.52 -21.03
C ARG A 559 23.84 -0.02 -22.25
N GLY A 560 22.59 0.38 -22.44
CA GLY A 560 21.92 0.35 -23.75
C GLY A 560 21.65 -1.01 -24.42
N GLY A 561 21.89 -2.17 -23.80
CA GLY A 561 21.69 -3.46 -24.48
C GLY A 561 21.99 -4.72 -23.69
N GLY A 562 21.63 -4.78 -22.40
CA GLY A 562 21.97 -5.95 -21.57
C GLY A 562 21.25 -7.25 -21.97
N GLU A 563 22.00 -8.35 -22.09
CA GLU A 563 21.55 -9.75 -22.29
C GLU A 563 20.77 -10.35 -21.08
N GLY A 564 19.96 -9.54 -20.41
CA GLY A 564 19.16 -9.96 -19.27
C GLY A 564 17.97 -10.85 -19.68
N MET A 565 17.52 -11.70 -18.76
CA MET A 565 16.30 -12.48 -18.98
C MET A 565 15.09 -11.55 -19.13
N ARG A 566 14.42 -11.60 -20.29
CA ARG A 566 13.19 -10.84 -20.54
C ARG A 566 12.01 -11.53 -19.84
N VAL A 567 11.24 -10.76 -19.08
CA VAL A 567 10.09 -11.25 -18.32
C VAL A 567 8.87 -10.35 -18.49
N LYS A 568 7.69 -10.96 -18.48
CA LYS A 568 6.42 -10.24 -18.55
C LYS A 568 5.98 -9.75 -17.16
N GLY A 569 5.61 -8.47 -17.07
CA GLY A 569 4.99 -7.85 -15.90
C GLY A 569 3.51 -8.23 -15.76
N TYR A 570 2.86 -7.81 -14.67
CA TYR A 570 1.42 -8.01 -14.48
C TYR A 570 0.57 -7.15 -15.42
N ASP A 571 1.11 -6.02 -15.85
CA ASP A 571 0.58 -5.13 -16.88
C ASP A 571 0.78 -5.70 -18.29
N GLY A 572 1.57 -6.76 -18.42
CA GLY A 572 1.91 -7.39 -19.68
C GLY A 572 3.09 -6.77 -20.40
N LYS A 573 3.70 -5.71 -19.84
CA LYS A 573 4.92 -5.13 -20.39
C LYS A 573 6.07 -6.11 -20.23
N VAL A 574 6.87 -6.25 -21.28
CA VAL A 574 8.11 -7.03 -21.21
C VAL A 574 9.19 -6.12 -20.64
N SER A 575 9.86 -6.60 -19.60
CA SER A 575 10.96 -5.89 -18.95
C SER A 575 12.11 -6.85 -18.69
N VAL A 576 13.30 -6.30 -18.49
CA VAL A 576 14.43 -7.11 -18.04
C VAL A 576 14.20 -7.51 -16.58
N ALA A 577 14.34 -8.81 -16.28
CA ALA A 577 14.18 -9.36 -14.96
C ALA A 577 15.14 -8.69 -13.99
N VAL A 578 14.60 -8.30 -12.83
CA VAL A 578 15.39 -7.79 -11.71
C VAL A 578 15.12 -8.70 -10.52
N PRO A 579 16.16 -9.27 -9.90
CA PRO A 579 15.98 -10.15 -8.77
C PRO A 579 15.42 -9.36 -7.59
N ARG A 580 14.58 -10.02 -6.78
CA ARG A 580 14.00 -9.46 -5.55
C ARG A 580 14.55 -10.24 -4.36
N LEU A 581 14.45 -9.69 -3.15
CA LEU A 581 14.75 -10.45 -1.92
C LEU A 581 14.00 -11.80 -1.86
N THR A 582 12.76 -11.84 -2.37
CA THR A 582 11.97 -13.08 -2.46
C THR A 582 12.50 -14.09 -3.47
N THR A 583 13.29 -13.66 -4.46
CA THR A 583 13.97 -14.54 -5.42
C THR A 583 15.04 -15.35 -4.70
N TYR A 584 15.98 -14.68 -4.03
CA TYR A 584 17.05 -15.34 -3.26
C TYR A 584 16.46 -16.21 -2.15
N GLY A 585 15.50 -15.69 -1.39
CA GLY A 585 14.89 -16.44 -0.29
C GLY A 585 14.31 -17.79 -0.71
N ARG A 586 13.71 -17.89 -1.91
CA ARG A 586 13.19 -19.16 -2.44
C ARG A 586 14.28 -20.15 -2.84
N VAL A 587 15.38 -19.65 -3.39
CA VAL A 587 16.50 -20.50 -3.81
C VAL A 587 17.26 -20.99 -2.56
N ILE A 588 17.47 -20.11 -1.57
CA ILE A 588 18.01 -20.47 -0.25
C ILE A 588 17.13 -21.53 0.43
N GLU A 589 15.81 -21.28 0.53
CA GLU A 589 14.84 -22.23 1.09
C GLU A 589 14.92 -23.58 0.38
N GLY A 590 14.96 -23.59 -0.96
CA GLY A 590 15.08 -24.81 -1.75
C GLY A 590 16.37 -25.59 -1.48
N PHE A 591 17.54 -24.94 -1.50
CA PHE A 591 18.81 -25.61 -1.21
C PHE A 591 18.91 -26.09 0.24
N ALA A 592 18.38 -25.32 1.19
CA ALA A 592 18.32 -25.72 2.59
C ALA A 592 17.44 -26.97 2.77
N GLU A 593 16.27 -27.02 2.14
CA GLU A 593 15.40 -28.21 2.14
C GLU A 593 16.05 -29.43 1.47
N ALA A 594 16.91 -29.21 0.46
CA ALA A 594 17.69 -30.27 -0.19
C ALA A 594 18.93 -30.72 0.61
N GLY A 595 19.23 -30.09 1.75
CA GLY A 595 20.43 -30.37 2.55
C GLY A 595 21.74 -29.88 1.92
N LEU A 596 21.68 -28.96 0.95
CA LEU A 596 22.81 -28.44 0.20
C LEU A 596 23.29 -27.11 0.78
N LEU A 597 24.16 -27.17 1.80
CA LEU A 597 24.63 -25.99 2.54
C LEU A 597 25.42 -25.00 1.66
N GLU A 598 26.43 -25.49 0.94
CA GLU A 598 27.33 -24.63 0.16
C GLU A 598 26.61 -23.79 -0.91
N PRO A 599 25.73 -24.37 -1.77
CA PRO A 599 24.93 -23.58 -2.69
C PRO A 599 24.02 -22.56 -1.98
N ALA A 600 23.45 -22.90 -0.83
CA ALA A 600 22.59 -21.98 -0.08
C ALA A 600 23.37 -20.77 0.48
N LEU A 601 24.56 -21.01 1.04
CA LEU A 601 25.48 -19.95 1.50
C LEU A 601 25.96 -19.07 0.35
N GLU A 602 26.17 -19.64 -0.85
CA GLU A 602 26.52 -18.83 -2.02
C GLU A 602 25.38 -17.87 -2.42
N VAL A 603 24.14 -18.35 -2.42
CA VAL A 603 22.97 -17.52 -2.72
C VAL A 603 22.77 -16.45 -1.65
N GLU A 604 23.03 -16.75 -0.38
CA GLU A 604 23.05 -15.75 0.70
C GLU A 604 24.11 -14.67 0.44
N ARG A 605 25.34 -15.06 0.08
CA ARG A 605 26.42 -14.12 -0.29
C ARG A 605 26.03 -13.22 -1.46
N MET A 606 25.42 -13.79 -2.51
CA MET A 606 24.88 -13.03 -3.65
C MET A 606 23.84 -11.99 -3.19
N MET A 607 22.87 -12.43 -2.38
CA MET A 607 21.83 -11.57 -1.84
C MET A 607 22.39 -10.41 -0.99
N LYS A 608 23.32 -10.70 -0.07
CA LYS A 608 23.94 -9.70 0.81
C LYS A 608 24.71 -8.64 0.01
N ARG A 609 25.49 -9.07 -0.98
CA ARG A 609 26.21 -8.16 -1.90
C ARG A 609 25.26 -7.20 -2.60
N ARG A 610 24.08 -7.68 -3.02
CA ARG A 610 23.14 -6.89 -3.81
C ARG A 610 22.22 -5.99 -2.97
N PHE A 611 21.71 -6.46 -1.83
CA PHE A 611 20.62 -5.78 -1.10
C PHE A 611 21.01 -5.25 0.28
N LYS A 612 22.24 -5.46 0.77
CA LYS A 612 22.64 -5.13 2.15
C LYS A 612 21.60 -5.61 3.18
N TYR A 613 21.11 -6.84 3.01
CA TYR A 613 19.99 -7.37 3.78
C TYR A 613 20.28 -7.41 5.29
N GLY A 614 19.37 -6.85 6.09
CA GLY A 614 19.32 -6.99 7.54
C GLY A 614 18.18 -7.91 7.99
N TYR A 615 18.42 -8.72 9.02
CA TYR A 615 17.43 -9.62 9.60
C TYR A 615 16.19 -8.84 10.11
N GLY A 616 14.99 -9.41 9.96
CA GLY A 616 13.73 -8.79 10.40
C GLY A 616 13.08 -7.84 9.37
N LEU A 617 13.72 -7.60 8.22
CA LEU A 617 13.13 -6.81 7.13
C LEU A 617 12.08 -7.61 6.35
N ASN A 618 12.18 -8.94 6.29
CA ASN A 618 11.23 -9.78 5.57
C ASN A 618 11.07 -11.15 6.23
N ARG A 619 9.95 -11.35 6.92
CA ARG A 619 9.63 -12.60 7.63
C ARG A 619 9.83 -13.88 6.81
N LYS A 620 9.47 -13.90 5.53
CA LYS A 620 9.64 -15.12 4.71
C LYS A 620 11.10 -15.42 4.42
N LEU A 621 11.89 -14.37 4.22
CA LEU A 621 13.32 -14.51 4.05
C LEU A 621 13.95 -14.89 5.39
N ASP A 622 13.53 -14.31 6.51
CA ASP A 622 13.97 -14.71 7.85
C ASP A 622 13.63 -16.19 8.17
N GLU A 623 12.50 -16.70 7.69
CA GLU A 623 12.16 -18.13 7.74
C GLU A 623 13.16 -18.98 6.92
N ALA A 624 13.47 -18.58 5.69
CA ALA A 624 14.48 -19.27 4.87
C ALA A 624 15.89 -19.22 5.49
N MET A 625 16.29 -18.07 6.04
CA MET A 625 17.57 -17.89 6.73
C MET A 625 17.69 -18.75 7.98
N ARG A 626 16.60 -18.89 8.75
CA ARG A 626 16.57 -19.82 9.89
C ARG A 626 16.73 -21.27 9.45
N GLY A 627 16.13 -21.65 8.31
CA GLY A 627 16.34 -22.97 7.71
C GLY A 627 17.80 -23.21 7.32
N LEU A 628 18.45 -22.20 6.72
CA LEU A 628 19.87 -22.24 6.37
C LEU A 628 20.76 -22.39 7.61
N TRP A 629 20.55 -21.59 8.65
CA TRP A 629 21.33 -21.69 9.89
C TRP A 629 21.14 -23.03 10.61
N ALA A 630 19.92 -23.59 10.57
CA ALA A 630 19.67 -24.91 11.13
C ALA A 630 20.47 -26.00 10.38
N LEU A 631 20.57 -25.90 9.05
CA LEU A 631 21.37 -26.80 8.23
C LEU A 631 22.88 -26.65 8.51
N GLU A 632 23.37 -25.42 8.64
CA GLU A 632 24.76 -25.11 8.99
C GLU A 632 25.15 -25.73 10.34
N MET A 633 24.29 -25.56 11.35
CA MET A 633 24.50 -26.11 12.69
C MET A 633 24.52 -27.65 12.68
N ASP A 634 23.62 -28.29 11.92
CA ASP A 634 23.57 -29.76 11.78
C ASP A 634 24.85 -30.30 11.12
N GLN A 635 25.36 -29.65 10.07
CA GLN A 635 26.61 -30.06 9.43
C GLN A 635 27.83 -29.87 10.33
N ALA A 636 27.89 -28.76 11.09
CA ALA A 636 28.95 -28.54 12.06
C ALA A 636 28.95 -29.62 13.17
N LEU A 637 27.77 -29.97 13.70
CA LEU A 637 27.65 -31.05 14.69
C LEU A 637 28.05 -32.42 14.13
N LYS A 638 27.82 -32.67 12.84
CA LYS A 638 28.28 -33.90 12.16
C LYS A 638 29.79 -33.97 11.94
N GLN A 639 30.48 -32.83 11.86
CA GLN A 639 31.95 -32.78 11.73
C GLN A 639 32.67 -32.99 13.07
N VAL A 640 32.01 -32.63 14.17
CA VAL A 640 32.55 -32.80 15.53
C VAL A 640 32.39 -34.24 16.05
N ARG A 641 31.37 -34.97 15.58
CA ARG A 641 31.16 -36.38 15.88
C ARG A 641 32.00 -37.26 14.98
#